data_AF-A0AAV1UXL7-F1
#
_entry.id   AF-A0AAV1UXL7-F1
#
_cell.length_a   1.000
_cell.length_b   1.000
_cell.length_c   1.000
_cell.angle_alpha   90.00
_cell.angle_beta   90.00
_cell.angle_gamma   90.00
#
_symmetry.space_group_name_H-M   'P 1'
#
loop_
_entity.id
_entity.type
_entity.pdbx_description
1 polymer ?
#
loop_
_entity_poly.entity_id
_entity_poly.type
_entity_poly.pdbx_seq_one_letter_code
_entity_poly.pdbx_strand_id
1 'polypeptide(L)'
;MATTSATDIVVVYQQQEFYVSTPTSPDQKTLPVDLLQCQLLSLTRVLPDEQILVSSSTGEVLFAPSMSDVTAISMSNESRSRFFLYSSTGSVSKELPDVADDWRQICTKSTFGDAAVVQPAFRAVTQSGGDPLVTLICEPCAKTCTTGFQRVSPIEWNASPTMMSRFVSDITLVAGDVDVAAPSGYTKLPVELNYSASGDYVYLCVKRGGPLALTQIHVLLEQRGTGNAISTAADSISCTPERIIEVDRKICGDEIEPTVRIGYDSVQLVGNMEQYEMLAITEIAVVVGDEPVPPPSYVKIARNLNEGVMGALPVFLYYRLSALGGFACDSGREHSDFGECLFTARHLAGVSSTLDLDEQRLTIPRTTFAIERRRGDARILKEYYRRREPGMVKRLQSGLQRAQSYENRGMQLEALKRIPVDVLQARAQANPSPMPHAQDELVKQLLHWFKHEFFTWMNQPRCSVCNNEQTRPVRTEGPSTAEEISGQAGRVEVYQCPACGALTRFPRYNDPVKLLDTRTGRCGEWANCFTLCCRAMGFEARYVLDVTDHVWTEVYSEHFDRWLHCDSCEDQLDCPLTYEVGWGKKLSYIFSFGYDEVVDTTRRYTQRWSEILTRRQDVSEDWLRTTISQINHGLQERQSPERVVILTARAISEQKELLYRRSAQMNEVKGRVSGSAEWKDQRNEAGKQGEEPHHNVPSTVKISPAVPSAEVLQNICKNLVIGCQFADCANPFCFTGRTRMCYLGVPSDVTERAAQALQIVQALSSMEFLPASLMMIMCPLEPTELRQYIWKNKPLMYLPLQDFPVMHTGGNVPLLDISGNGNHANNSQRCALRKPFRVRTLSQARDTNVGAGSQRDNRAFGMQLIGGKTLSVSESSLACSTNFVLSLLVRFDPNESPHAVRSDTVEVLAGRLGSLESPSSIEFRMHWKFHERQFSCELRCQNKTAETPVSPTTLLVLGGHAHVAIARIEKNAVVLYLNGAETLVLEGVCGSSISDVCIQGPATTYPSVATVISHVAMIPVKTLEEAGNFCAGIKNFVPAPPFESI
;
A
#
# COMPACT_ATOMS: atom_id res chain seq x y z
N MET A 1 21.04 4.86 24.72
CA MET A 1 21.99 4.48 23.66
C MET A 1 21.35 3.40 22.81
N ALA A 2 20.66 3.77 21.72
CA ALA A 2 20.17 2.78 20.78
C ALA A 2 21.37 2.25 20.00
N THR A 3 21.76 1.01 20.22
CA THR A 3 22.79 0.30 19.45
C THR A 3 22.47 0.46 17.97
N THR A 4 23.32 1.17 17.22
CA THR A 4 23.25 1.19 15.76
C THR A 4 23.32 -0.25 15.27
N SER A 5 22.22 -0.78 14.73
CA SER A 5 22.20 -2.10 14.14
C SER A 5 23.01 -2.04 12.86
N ALA A 6 24.19 -2.66 12.88
CA ALA A 6 24.90 -2.98 11.65
C ALA A 6 24.33 -4.30 11.13
N THR A 7 24.18 -4.40 9.81
CA THR A 7 23.93 -5.67 9.16
C THR A 7 25.13 -5.98 8.29
N ASP A 8 25.57 -7.22 8.35
CA ASP A 8 26.59 -7.69 7.44
C ASP A 8 25.96 -8.05 6.10
N ILE A 9 26.51 -7.50 5.03
CA ILE A 9 26.20 -7.89 3.67
C ILE A 9 27.43 -8.53 3.01
N VAL A 10 27.19 -9.25 1.93
CA VAL A 10 28.25 -9.78 1.06
C VAL A 10 28.20 -9.03 -0.25
N VAL A 11 29.33 -8.49 -0.70
CA VAL A 11 29.47 -7.93 -2.04
C VAL A 11 30.41 -8.80 -2.85
N VAL A 12 29.94 -9.26 -4.00
CA VAL A 12 30.77 -9.95 -4.98
C VAL A 12 31.29 -8.93 -5.98
N TYR A 13 32.61 -8.79 -6.08
CA TYR A 13 33.28 -7.96 -7.08
C TYR A 13 34.44 -8.76 -7.67
N GLN A 14 34.59 -8.78 -9.00
CA GLN A 14 35.63 -9.56 -9.69
C GLN A 14 35.74 -11.01 -9.20
N GLN A 15 34.59 -11.69 -9.07
CA GLN A 15 34.49 -13.10 -8.66
C GLN A 15 35.02 -13.38 -7.23
N GLN A 16 35.07 -12.37 -6.37
CA GLN A 16 35.46 -12.51 -4.96
C GLN A 16 34.45 -11.87 -4.03
N GLU A 17 34.16 -12.52 -2.91
CA GLU A 17 33.33 -11.97 -1.85
C GLU A 17 34.10 -10.99 -0.97
N PHE A 18 33.45 -9.86 -0.69
CA PHE A 18 33.84 -8.86 0.28
C PHE A 18 32.74 -8.78 1.33
N TYR A 19 33.10 -8.93 2.59
CA TYR A 19 32.17 -8.84 3.70
C TYR A 19 32.13 -7.40 4.20
N VAL A 20 30.95 -6.79 4.17
CA VAL A 20 30.78 -5.38 4.53
C VAL A 20 29.79 -5.30 5.69
N SER A 21 30.26 -4.86 6.84
CA SER A 21 29.39 -4.49 7.95
C SER A 21 28.92 -3.06 7.71
N THR A 22 27.66 -2.90 7.33
CA THR A 22 27.07 -1.59 7.04
C THR A 22 25.94 -1.27 8.01
N PRO A 23 25.89 -0.06 8.55
CA PRO A 23 24.73 0.43 9.30
C PRO A 23 23.45 0.30 8.47
N THR A 24 22.41 -0.26 9.08
CA THR A 24 21.07 -0.32 8.50
C THR A 24 20.14 0.68 9.18
N SER A 25 18.98 0.93 8.57
CA SER A 25 17.91 1.69 9.22
C SER A 25 17.49 1.04 10.55
N PRO A 26 16.88 1.77 11.50
CA PRO A 26 16.53 1.23 12.82
C PRO A 26 15.56 0.05 12.79
N ASP A 27 14.80 -0.11 11.71
CA ASP A 27 13.93 -1.26 11.43
C ASP A 27 14.65 -2.41 10.70
N GLN A 28 15.94 -2.23 10.40
CA GLN A 28 16.82 -3.12 9.62
C GLN A 28 16.32 -3.41 8.20
N LYS A 29 15.38 -2.62 7.69
CA LYS A 29 14.75 -2.87 6.38
C LYS A 29 15.42 -2.17 5.22
N THR A 30 16.29 -1.20 5.46
CA THR A 30 16.92 -0.42 4.38
C THR A 30 18.38 -0.11 4.65
N LEU A 31 19.16 -0.04 3.58
CA LEU A 31 20.60 0.14 3.57
C LEU A 31 20.96 1.43 2.83
N PRO A 32 21.56 2.43 3.49
CA PRO A 32 21.90 3.70 2.85
C PRO A 32 22.92 3.53 1.72
N VAL A 33 22.58 3.99 0.52
CA VAL A 33 23.41 3.81 -0.68
C VAL A 33 24.73 4.55 -0.54
N ASP A 34 24.72 5.82 -0.14
CA ASP A 34 25.93 6.66 -0.06
C ASP A 34 27.03 6.08 0.85
N LEU A 35 26.61 5.48 1.98
CA LEU A 35 27.53 4.88 2.93
C LEU A 35 28.13 3.59 2.38
N LEU A 36 27.27 2.76 1.77
CA LEU A 36 27.73 1.56 1.09
C LEU A 36 28.68 1.93 -0.06
N GLN A 37 28.39 2.94 -0.86
CA GLN A 37 29.26 3.35 -1.97
C GLN A 37 30.65 3.78 -1.49
N CYS A 38 30.73 4.49 -0.37
CA CYS A 38 32.01 4.87 0.25
C CYS A 38 32.78 3.63 0.76
N GLN A 39 32.08 2.69 1.41
CA GLN A 39 32.69 1.44 1.86
C GLN A 39 33.19 0.62 0.67
N LEU A 40 32.41 0.54 -0.41
CA LEU A 40 32.77 -0.16 -1.63
C LEU A 40 33.95 0.49 -2.35
N LEU A 41 34.00 1.82 -2.41
CA LEU A 41 35.17 2.54 -2.93
C LEU A 41 36.43 2.16 -2.14
N SER A 42 36.34 2.15 -0.81
CA SER A 42 37.49 1.79 0.03
C SER A 42 37.96 0.34 -0.18
N LEU A 43 37.01 -0.59 -0.35
CA LEU A 43 37.28 -2.02 -0.47
C LEU A 43 37.73 -2.43 -1.87
N THR A 44 37.07 -1.90 -2.90
CA THR A 44 37.19 -2.39 -4.29
C THR A 44 37.87 -1.38 -5.22
N ARG A 45 38.09 -0.14 -4.76
CA ARG A 45 38.65 0.98 -5.53
C ARG A 45 37.81 1.45 -6.71
N VAL A 46 36.56 1.00 -6.83
CA VAL A 46 35.60 1.49 -7.83
C VAL A 46 35.03 2.83 -7.36
N LEU A 47 35.12 3.87 -8.20
CA LEU A 47 34.61 5.20 -7.84
C LEU A 47 33.07 5.20 -7.72
N PRO A 48 32.45 5.97 -6.79
CA PRO A 48 31.00 5.94 -6.58
C PRO A 48 30.16 6.19 -7.85
N ASP A 49 30.65 7.05 -8.74
CA ASP A 49 30.07 7.37 -10.06
C ASP A 49 30.34 6.30 -11.13
N GLU A 50 31.10 5.25 -10.80
CA GLU A 50 31.36 4.09 -11.63
C GLU A 50 30.76 2.80 -11.05
N GLN A 51 30.23 2.84 -9.82
CA GLN A 51 29.71 1.66 -9.12
C GLN A 51 28.31 1.29 -9.62
N ILE A 52 28.12 0.02 -9.95
CA ILE A 52 26.81 -0.52 -10.30
C ILE A 52 26.55 -1.71 -9.41
N LEU A 53 25.50 -1.63 -8.59
CA LEU A 53 25.18 -2.64 -7.60
C LEU A 53 23.90 -3.38 -7.97
N VAL A 54 23.96 -4.71 -7.95
CA VAL A 54 22.86 -5.59 -8.34
C VAL A 54 22.51 -6.54 -7.20
N SER A 55 21.22 -6.71 -6.92
CA SER A 55 20.72 -7.67 -5.94
C SER A 55 20.89 -9.11 -6.42
N SER A 56 21.43 -10.00 -5.57
CA SER A 56 21.51 -11.44 -5.89
C SER A 56 20.17 -12.16 -5.81
N SER A 57 19.20 -11.64 -5.04
CA SER A 57 17.90 -12.28 -4.80
C SER A 57 16.83 -11.78 -5.75
N THR A 58 16.81 -10.49 -6.07
CA THR A 58 15.81 -9.94 -6.99
C THR A 58 16.33 -9.76 -8.39
N GLY A 59 17.66 -9.77 -8.58
CA GLY A 59 18.22 -9.34 -9.85
C GLY A 59 17.68 -7.95 -10.17
N GLU A 60 17.72 -7.01 -9.24
CA GLU A 60 17.42 -5.59 -9.49
C GLU A 60 18.70 -4.77 -9.44
N VAL A 61 18.80 -3.75 -10.29
CA VAL A 61 19.87 -2.76 -10.16
C VAL A 61 19.49 -1.93 -8.94
N LEU A 62 20.19 -2.20 -7.85
CA LEU A 62 19.99 -1.55 -6.57
C LEU A 62 20.56 -0.14 -6.58
N PHE A 63 21.62 0.05 -7.36
CA PHE A 63 22.25 1.35 -7.58
C PHE A 63 23.01 1.34 -8.92
N ALA A 64 22.96 2.46 -9.63
CA ALA A 64 23.77 2.74 -10.81
C ALA A 64 23.97 4.25 -10.94
N PRO A 65 25.02 4.72 -11.63
CA PRO A 65 25.26 6.15 -11.82
C PRO A 65 24.11 6.87 -12.54
N SER A 66 23.36 6.16 -13.39
CA SER A 66 22.15 6.67 -14.05
C SER A 66 20.90 6.70 -13.16
N MET A 67 20.95 6.11 -11.95
CA MET A 67 19.84 6.01 -11.00
C MET A 67 20.03 6.95 -9.81
N SER A 68 20.18 8.25 -10.09
CA SER A 68 20.50 9.30 -9.12
C SER A 68 19.49 9.51 -7.98
N ASP A 69 18.29 8.92 -8.06
CA ASP A 69 17.20 9.09 -7.09
C ASP A 69 17.16 7.98 -6.02
N VAL A 70 18.00 6.93 -6.13
CA VAL A 70 17.99 5.80 -5.19
C VAL A 70 18.91 6.06 -4.00
N THR A 71 18.32 6.44 -2.87
CA THR A 71 19.07 6.81 -1.65
C THR A 71 19.22 5.67 -0.63
N ALA A 72 18.42 4.61 -0.76
CA ALA A 72 18.45 3.46 0.13
C ALA A 72 18.00 2.18 -0.59
N ILE A 73 18.62 1.05 -0.24
CA ILE A 73 18.35 -0.28 -0.77
C ILE A 73 17.47 -1.03 0.24
N SER A 74 16.32 -1.55 -0.19
CA SER A 74 15.49 -2.40 0.66
C SER A 74 16.20 -3.73 0.93
N MET A 75 16.16 -4.19 2.18
CA MET A 75 16.75 -5.43 2.65
C MET A 75 15.66 -6.43 3.06
N SER A 76 15.91 -7.71 2.81
CA SER A 76 15.10 -8.81 3.33
C SER A 76 15.59 -9.21 4.72
N ASN A 77 14.68 -9.36 5.68
CA ASN A 77 15.02 -9.74 7.07
C ASN A 77 15.29 -11.26 7.24
N GLU A 78 15.15 -12.04 6.18
CA GLU A 78 15.16 -13.52 6.24
C GLU A 78 16.56 -14.13 6.06
N SER A 79 17.50 -13.44 5.38
CA SER A 79 18.86 -13.94 5.17
C SER A 79 19.87 -12.83 4.86
N ARG A 80 21.17 -13.13 4.99
CA ARG A 80 22.28 -12.18 4.77
C ARG A 80 22.33 -11.78 3.29
N SER A 81 22.03 -10.52 2.98
CA SER A 81 21.95 -10.04 1.59
C SER A 81 23.28 -10.11 0.86
N ARG A 82 23.29 -10.68 -0.35
CA ARG A 82 24.40 -10.67 -1.30
C ARG A 82 24.13 -9.71 -2.47
N PHE A 83 25.08 -8.85 -2.77
CA PHE A 83 25.05 -7.92 -3.90
C PHE A 83 26.21 -8.18 -4.85
N PHE A 84 26.04 -7.88 -6.14
CA PHE A 84 27.10 -7.89 -7.14
C PHE A 84 27.48 -6.46 -7.48
N LEU A 85 28.77 -6.14 -7.38
CA LEU A 85 29.30 -4.85 -7.80
C LEU A 85 29.93 -5.00 -9.19
N TYR A 86 29.67 -4.04 -10.06
CA TYR A 86 30.31 -3.87 -11.35
C TYR A 86 30.90 -2.45 -11.43
N SER A 87 31.95 -2.28 -12.24
CA SER A 87 32.54 -0.99 -12.55
C SER A 87 32.19 -0.59 -13.97
N SER A 88 31.72 0.64 -14.18
CA SER A 88 31.39 1.18 -15.50
C SER A 88 32.62 1.43 -16.40
N THR A 89 33.82 1.51 -15.80
CA THR A 89 35.09 1.84 -16.48
C THR A 89 36.11 0.69 -16.46
N GLY A 90 35.88 -0.33 -15.63
CA GLY A 90 36.76 -1.48 -15.46
C GLY A 90 36.80 -2.40 -16.68
N SER A 91 37.97 -2.52 -17.29
CA SER A 91 38.25 -3.35 -18.45
C SER A 91 37.92 -4.84 -18.25
N VAL A 92 37.04 -5.39 -19.09
CA VAL A 92 37.41 -6.55 -19.90
C VAL A 92 37.28 -6.15 -21.36
N SER A 93 38.32 -5.45 -21.83
CA SER A 93 38.73 -5.48 -23.22
C SER A 93 39.21 -6.89 -23.57
N LYS A 94 38.26 -7.77 -23.89
CA LYS A 94 38.47 -8.91 -24.79
C LYS A 94 37.27 -8.93 -25.71
N GLU A 95 37.21 -8.00 -26.66
CA GLU A 95 36.25 -7.97 -27.79
C GLU A 95 34.98 -8.80 -27.52
N LEU A 96 34.27 -8.49 -26.42
CA LEU A 96 33.20 -9.35 -25.99
C LEU A 96 32.01 -8.88 -26.84
N PRO A 97 31.48 -9.71 -27.75
CA PRO A 97 30.70 -9.24 -28.88
C PRO A 97 29.54 -8.37 -28.40
N ASP A 98 29.34 -7.25 -29.10
CA ASP A 98 28.27 -6.32 -28.78
C ASP A 98 26.95 -7.09 -28.76
N VAL A 99 26.29 -7.12 -27.60
CA VAL A 99 25.05 -7.85 -27.44
C VAL A 99 24.00 -7.07 -28.21
N ALA A 100 23.45 -7.67 -29.26
CA ALA A 100 22.44 -7.02 -30.05
C ALA A 100 21.20 -6.70 -29.18
N ASP A 101 20.71 -5.47 -29.26
CA ASP A 101 19.52 -5.01 -28.52
C ASP A 101 18.27 -5.88 -28.79
N ASP A 102 18.29 -6.65 -29.89
CA ASP A 102 17.26 -7.59 -30.29
C ASP A 102 17.47 -9.02 -29.78
N TRP A 103 18.34 -9.26 -28.79
CA TRP A 103 18.79 -10.61 -28.42
C TRP A 103 17.68 -11.66 -28.19
N ARG A 104 16.47 -11.23 -27.82
CA ARG A 104 15.24 -12.06 -27.75
C ARG A 104 14.85 -12.75 -29.05
N GLN A 105 15.27 -12.16 -30.17
CA GLN A 105 14.97 -12.54 -31.55
C GLN A 105 16.09 -13.38 -32.17
N ILE A 106 17.20 -13.56 -31.47
CA ILE A 106 18.32 -14.43 -31.86
C ILE A 106 18.55 -15.52 -30.82
N CYS A 107 19.35 -16.53 -31.16
CA CYS A 107 19.59 -17.65 -30.26
C CYS A 107 20.34 -17.20 -28.99
N THR A 108 19.92 -17.68 -27.80
CA THR A 108 20.61 -17.37 -26.54
C THR A 108 22.09 -17.73 -26.59
N LYS A 109 22.44 -18.85 -27.22
CA LYS A 109 23.82 -19.30 -27.43
C LYS A 109 24.64 -18.39 -28.37
N SER A 110 23.96 -17.62 -29.22
CA SER A 110 24.60 -16.61 -30.09
C SER A 110 24.88 -15.30 -29.40
N THR A 111 24.32 -15.07 -28.22
CA THR A 111 24.47 -13.79 -27.51
C THR A 111 25.19 -13.96 -26.18
N PHE A 112 24.88 -15.05 -25.48
CA PHE A 112 25.35 -15.33 -24.12
C PHE A 112 26.19 -16.61 -24.04
N GLY A 113 26.53 -17.24 -25.17
CA GLY A 113 27.34 -18.45 -25.20
C GLY A 113 26.77 -19.57 -24.32
N ASP A 114 27.55 -20.00 -23.35
CA ASP A 114 27.18 -21.05 -22.39
C ASP A 114 26.53 -20.48 -21.11
N ALA A 115 26.47 -19.15 -20.96
CA ALA A 115 25.79 -18.53 -19.83
C ALA A 115 24.27 -18.66 -19.95
N ALA A 116 23.66 -19.27 -18.94
CA ALA A 116 22.22 -19.46 -18.85
C ALA A 116 21.49 -18.13 -18.60
N VAL A 117 20.49 -17.83 -19.43
CA VAL A 117 19.67 -16.61 -19.32
C VAL A 117 18.18 -16.96 -19.30
N VAL A 118 17.36 -16.11 -18.68
CA VAL A 118 15.92 -16.31 -18.58
C VAL A 118 15.25 -15.86 -19.90
N GLN A 119 14.91 -16.82 -20.76
CA GLN A 119 14.13 -16.61 -21.99
C GLN A 119 12.94 -17.60 -22.02
N PRO A 120 11.88 -17.37 -22.83
CA PRO A 120 10.94 -18.44 -23.11
C PRO A 120 11.63 -19.69 -23.67
N ALA A 121 11.46 -20.80 -22.96
CA ALA A 121 11.93 -22.11 -23.37
C ALA A 121 10.84 -22.86 -24.15
N PHE A 122 11.25 -23.62 -25.15
CA PHE A 122 10.39 -24.47 -25.95
C PHE A 122 10.95 -25.88 -26.01
N ARG A 123 10.04 -26.84 -26.13
CA ARG A 123 10.34 -28.26 -26.36
C ARG A 123 9.61 -28.74 -27.60
N ALA A 124 10.10 -29.77 -28.28
CA ALA A 124 9.29 -30.46 -29.28
C ALA A 124 8.17 -31.25 -28.62
N VAL A 125 7.06 -31.38 -29.35
CA VAL A 125 5.99 -32.30 -29.01
C VAL A 125 6.42 -33.71 -29.43
N THR A 126 7.12 -34.44 -28.57
CA THR A 126 7.50 -35.84 -28.81
C THR A 126 6.37 -36.77 -28.36
N GLN A 127 6.17 -37.89 -29.08
CA GLN A 127 5.14 -38.90 -28.76
C GLN A 127 5.64 -39.99 -27.77
N SER A 128 6.88 -39.91 -27.30
CA SER A 128 7.54 -40.96 -26.51
C SER A 128 8.03 -40.43 -25.16
N GLY A 129 7.73 -41.18 -24.09
CA GLY A 129 7.86 -40.81 -22.67
C GLY A 129 9.29 -40.68 -22.09
N GLY A 130 10.17 -39.92 -22.74
CA GLY A 130 11.38 -39.36 -22.12
C GLY A 130 11.07 -38.09 -21.34
N ASP A 131 12.04 -37.59 -20.56
CA ASP A 131 11.90 -36.32 -19.85
C ASP A 131 11.73 -35.17 -20.89
N PRO A 132 10.58 -34.48 -20.92
CA PRO A 132 10.23 -33.54 -21.98
C PRO A 132 11.08 -32.26 -21.96
N LEU A 133 11.95 -32.09 -20.97
CA LEU A 133 12.78 -30.89 -20.77
C LEU A 133 14.29 -31.17 -20.89
N VAL A 134 14.66 -32.34 -21.41
CA VAL A 134 16.07 -32.70 -21.64
C VAL A 134 16.74 -31.76 -22.64
N THR A 135 16.03 -31.35 -23.69
CA THR A 135 16.54 -30.42 -24.71
C THR A 135 15.63 -29.20 -24.77
N LEU A 136 16.16 -28.06 -24.35
CA LEU A 136 15.45 -26.77 -24.38
C LEU A 136 16.02 -25.88 -25.46
N ILE A 137 15.12 -25.35 -26.30
CA ILE A 137 15.48 -24.38 -27.32
C ILE A 137 14.83 -23.03 -27.03
N CYS A 138 15.50 -21.96 -27.46
CA CYS A 138 14.98 -20.60 -27.36
C CYS A 138 13.88 -20.33 -28.40
N GLU A 139 13.10 -19.27 -28.20
CA GLU A 139 11.99 -18.88 -29.09
C GLU A 139 12.40 -18.73 -30.57
N PRO A 140 13.52 -18.09 -30.93
CA PRO A 140 13.95 -17.98 -32.32
C PRO A 140 14.28 -19.33 -32.95
N CYS A 141 14.96 -20.21 -32.22
CA CYS A 141 15.20 -21.58 -32.68
C CYS A 141 13.87 -22.32 -32.87
N ALA A 142 12.93 -22.22 -31.92
CA ALA A 142 11.62 -22.86 -32.02
C ALA A 142 10.76 -22.35 -33.20
N LYS A 143 10.86 -21.07 -33.56
CA LYS A 143 10.13 -20.51 -34.72
C LYS A 143 10.74 -20.90 -36.06
N THR A 144 12.03 -21.16 -36.06
CA THR A 144 12.81 -21.43 -37.27
C THR A 144 12.80 -22.91 -37.62
N CYS A 145 12.86 -23.77 -36.61
CA CYS A 145 12.63 -25.20 -36.75
C CYS A 145 11.15 -25.40 -37.14
N THR A 146 10.86 -26.20 -38.17
CA THR A 146 9.52 -26.27 -38.79
C THR A 146 8.56 -27.29 -38.16
N THR A 147 8.83 -27.77 -36.95
CA THR A 147 8.03 -28.81 -36.27
C THR A 147 7.18 -28.25 -35.13
N GLY A 148 6.22 -29.02 -34.62
CA GLY A 148 5.29 -28.59 -33.58
C GLY A 148 6.00 -28.41 -32.23
N PHE A 149 6.17 -27.17 -31.78
CA PHE A 149 6.78 -26.84 -30.49
C PHE A 149 5.75 -26.40 -29.46
N GLN A 150 6.00 -26.78 -28.21
CA GLN A 150 5.23 -26.30 -27.07
C GLN A 150 6.11 -25.41 -26.20
N ARG A 151 5.57 -24.24 -25.84
CA ARG A 151 6.16 -23.38 -24.82
C ARG A 151 6.17 -24.13 -23.49
N VAL A 152 7.33 -24.15 -22.83
CA VAL A 152 7.49 -24.75 -21.51
C VAL A 152 7.08 -23.72 -20.46
N SER A 153 6.18 -24.10 -19.55
CA SER A 153 5.92 -23.30 -18.36
C SER A 153 7.07 -23.49 -17.36
N PRO A 154 7.56 -22.42 -16.69
CA PRO A 154 8.54 -22.54 -15.60
C PRO A 154 8.12 -23.51 -14.49
N ILE A 155 6.82 -23.70 -14.26
CA ILE A 155 6.25 -24.65 -13.29
C ILE A 155 6.59 -26.10 -13.67
N GLU A 156 6.81 -26.38 -14.96
CA GLU A 156 7.14 -27.71 -15.47
C GLU A 156 8.62 -28.07 -15.26
N TRP A 157 9.52 -27.12 -14.96
CA TRP A 157 10.94 -27.43 -14.69
C TRP A 157 11.14 -28.44 -13.56
N ASN A 158 10.24 -28.42 -12.58
CA ASN A 158 10.28 -29.32 -11.44
C ASN A 158 9.80 -30.75 -11.75
N ALA A 159 9.22 -30.98 -12.93
CA ALA A 159 8.86 -32.31 -13.40
C ALA A 159 10.02 -33.03 -14.09
N SER A 160 11.16 -32.36 -14.28
CA SER A 160 12.34 -32.87 -14.97
C SER A 160 13.48 -33.18 -13.98
N PRO A 161 13.86 -34.46 -13.80
CA PRO A 161 15.02 -34.84 -12.99
C PRO A 161 16.32 -34.19 -13.48
N THR A 162 16.44 -33.99 -14.79
CA THR A 162 17.59 -33.31 -15.42
C THR A 162 17.67 -31.85 -14.99
N MET A 163 16.56 -31.13 -15.01
CA MET A 163 16.53 -29.72 -14.58
C MET A 163 16.70 -29.57 -13.06
N MET A 164 16.12 -30.46 -12.26
CA MET A 164 16.27 -30.42 -10.80
C MET A 164 17.72 -30.69 -10.35
N SER A 165 18.44 -31.59 -11.01
CA SER A 165 19.82 -31.95 -10.63
C SER A 165 20.88 -30.89 -10.95
N ARG A 166 20.52 -29.82 -11.67
CA ARG A 166 21.41 -28.70 -12.02
C ARG A 166 21.92 -27.93 -10.80
N PHE A 167 21.10 -27.84 -9.74
CA PHE A 167 21.40 -27.04 -8.56
C PHE A 167 21.79 -27.92 -7.37
N VAL A 168 22.67 -27.38 -6.53
CA VAL A 168 22.94 -27.96 -5.21
C VAL A 168 21.71 -27.69 -4.34
N SER A 169 21.16 -28.74 -3.73
CA SER A 169 19.94 -28.67 -2.92
C SER A 169 20.20 -28.81 -1.42
N ASP A 170 21.35 -29.37 -1.04
CA ASP A 170 21.75 -29.51 0.36
C ASP A 170 23.28 -29.70 0.47
N ILE A 171 23.88 -29.34 1.60
CA ILE A 171 25.28 -29.64 1.93
C ILE A 171 25.39 -30.25 3.33
N THR A 172 26.43 -31.04 3.59
CA THR A 172 26.73 -31.63 4.90
C THR A 172 28.23 -31.90 5.05
N LEU A 173 28.69 -32.23 6.25
CA LEU A 173 30.08 -32.59 6.53
C LEU A 173 30.18 -34.07 6.93
N VAL A 174 31.33 -34.66 6.63
CA VAL A 174 31.71 -35.98 7.13
C VAL A 174 33.14 -35.91 7.68
N ALA A 175 33.33 -36.45 8.88
CA ALA A 175 34.62 -36.50 9.57
C ALA A 175 35.01 -37.96 9.84
N GLY A 176 36.28 -38.31 9.66
CA GLY A 176 36.79 -39.66 9.94
C GLY A 176 38.15 -39.90 9.31
N ASP A 177 38.43 -41.14 8.93
CA ASP A 177 39.62 -41.52 8.16
C ASP A 177 39.56 -40.96 6.72
N VAL A 178 40.70 -40.99 6.01
CA VAL A 178 40.83 -40.48 4.63
C VAL A 178 39.77 -41.06 3.68
N ASP A 179 39.38 -42.31 3.89
CA ASP A 179 38.44 -43.09 3.07
C ASP A 179 36.99 -43.01 3.56
N VAL A 180 36.65 -42.13 4.52
CA VAL A 180 35.28 -41.99 5.04
C VAL A 180 34.25 -41.80 3.92
N ALA A 181 33.18 -42.59 3.93
CA ALA A 181 32.16 -42.60 2.89
C ALA A 181 31.21 -41.40 3.01
N ALA A 182 30.69 -40.91 1.88
CA ALA A 182 29.66 -39.87 1.87
C ALA A 182 28.35 -40.39 2.51
N PRO A 183 27.58 -39.54 3.22
CA PRO A 183 26.23 -39.87 3.65
C PRO A 183 25.32 -40.25 2.47
N SER A 184 24.29 -41.08 2.73
CA SER A 184 23.36 -41.52 1.69
C SER A 184 22.71 -40.35 0.96
N GLY A 185 22.81 -40.35 -0.38
CA GLY A 185 22.28 -39.28 -1.24
C GLY A 185 23.19 -38.05 -1.40
N TYR A 186 24.39 -38.06 -0.82
CA TYR A 186 25.39 -37.00 -0.98
C TYR A 186 26.61 -37.47 -1.75
N THR A 187 27.30 -36.54 -2.39
CA THR A 187 28.59 -36.74 -3.06
C THR A 187 29.69 -36.01 -2.29
N LYS A 188 30.73 -36.74 -1.86
CA LYS A 188 31.90 -36.19 -1.14
C LYS A 188 32.81 -35.41 -2.10
N LEU A 189 33.15 -34.17 -1.77
CA LEU A 189 34.18 -33.41 -2.48
C LEU A 189 35.58 -33.94 -2.09
N PRO A 190 36.53 -33.98 -3.04
CA PRO A 190 37.78 -34.73 -2.87
C PRO A 190 38.83 -34.03 -1.98
N VAL A 191 38.60 -32.79 -1.56
CA VAL A 191 39.58 -31.97 -0.84
C VAL A 191 39.18 -31.85 0.63
N GLU A 192 40.16 -32.02 1.51
CA GLU A 192 40.00 -31.93 2.95
C GLU A 192 39.88 -30.48 3.43
N LEU A 193 38.91 -30.21 4.31
CA LEU A 193 38.67 -28.87 4.88
C LEU A 193 39.68 -28.50 5.98
N ASN A 194 40.26 -29.48 6.66
CA ASN A 194 41.28 -29.33 7.70
C ASN A 194 42.69 -29.57 7.16
N TYR A 195 42.92 -29.43 5.85
CA TYR A 195 44.22 -29.70 5.24
C TYR A 195 45.35 -28.98 6.00
N SER A 196 46.40 -29.70 6.39
CA SER A 196 47.54 -29.21 7.19
C SER A 196 47.22 -28.68 8.60
N ALA A 197 45.98 -28.84 9.08
CA ALA A 197 45.61 -28.69 10.48
C ALA A 197 45.63 -30.06 11.20
N SER A 198 45.67 -30.05 12.53
CA SER A 198 45.60 -31.29 13.33
C SER A 198 44.15 -31.70 13.58
N GLY A 199 43.80 -32.98 13.45
CA GLY A 199 42.45 -33.50 13.73
C GLY A 199 42.02 -34.64 12.80
N ASP A 200 40.73 -34.96 12.81
CA ASP A 200 40.10 -35.91 11.88
C ASP A 200 40.03 -35.31 10.46
N TYR A 201 40.04 -36.15 9.41
CA TYR A 201 39.86 -35.69 8.03
C TYR A 201 38.41 -35.27 7.82
N VAL A 202 38.19 -33.99 7.51
CA VAL A 202 36.85 -33.44 7.30
C VAL A 202 36.63 -33.12 5.83
N TYR A 203 35.53 -33.62 5.27
CA TYR A 203 35.15 -33.40 3.87
C TYR A 203 33.76 -32.78 3.73
N LEU A 204 33.61 -31.87 2.76
CA LEU A 204 32.32 -31.31 2.36
C LEU A 204 31.57 -32.29 1.44
N CYS A 205 30.31 -32.54 1.73
CA CYS A 205 29.42 -33.41 0.96
C CYS A 205 28.27 -32.59 0.38
N VAL A 206 27.97 -32.77 -0.92
CA VAL A 206 26.93 -32.02 -1.64
C VAL A 206 25.80 -32.94 -2.11
N LYS A 207 24.55 -32.48 -2.01
CA LYS A 207 23.37 -33.13 -2.58
C LYS A 207 22.84 -32.30 -3.74
N ARG A 208 22.43 -32.99 -4.81
CA ARG A 208 21.86 -32.37 -6.02
C ARG A 208 20.42 -32.85 -6.21
N GLY A 209 19.58 -31.97 -6.74
CA GLY A 209 18.18 -32.29 -6.99
C GLY A 209 17.31 -32.27 -5.74
N GLY A 210 16.03 -31.97 -5.94
CA GLY A 210 15.04 -31.78 -4.88
C GLY A 210 14.22 -30.51 -5.09
N PRO A 211 13.28 -30.20 -4.19
CA PRO A 211 12.41 -29.02 -4.30
C PRO A 211 13.09 -27.71 -3.90
N LEU A 212 14.34 -27.76 -3.42
CA LEU A 212 15.12 -26.62 -2.95
C LEU A 212 16.38 -26.45 -3.80
N ALA A 213 16.83 -25.20 -3.95
CA ALA A 213 18.12 -24.85 -4.53
C ALA A 213 18.85 -23.87 -3.62
N LEU A 214 20.13 -24.13 -3.35
CA LEU A 214 20.99 -23.26 -2.55
C LEU A 214 21.20 -21.94 -3.28
N THR A 215 21.03 -20.83 -2.58
CA THR A 215 21.25 -19.48 -3.13
C THR A 215 22.56 -18.87 -2.62
N GLN A 216 22.98 -19.23 -1.40
CA GLN A 216 24.15 -18.66 -0.74
C GLN A 216 24.83 -19.63 0.23
N ILE A 217 26.15 -19.48 0.42
CA ILE A 217 26.97 -20.18 1.42
C ILE A 217 27.63 -19.13 2.32
N HIS A 218 27.68 -19.39 3.61
CA HIS A 218 28.26 -18.52 4.63
C HIS A 218 29.36 -19.26 5.38
N VAL A 219 30.55 -18.64 5.51
CA VAL A 219 31.59 -19.12 6.42
C VAL A 219 31.59 -18.21 7.65
N LEU A 220 31.35 -18.76 8.83
CA LEU A 220 31.19 -18.03 10.10
C LEU A 220 32.38 -18.32 11.02
N LEU A 221 32.91 -17.28 11.66
CA LEU A 221 34.05 -17.35 12.60
C LEU A 221 33.57 -16.88 13.98
N GLU A 222 33.73 -17.69 15.04
CA GLU A 222 33.39 -17.30 16.42
C GLU A 222 34.64 -17.21 17.31
N GLN A 223 34.75 -16.14 18.10
CA GLN A 223 35.73 -16.01 19.20
C GLN A 223 35.06 -16.28 20.55
N ARG A 224 35.58 -17.21 21.36
CA ARG A 224 35.00 -17.54 22.67
C ARG A 224 35.64 -16.67 23.77
N GLY A 225 34.89 -15.70 24.30
CA GLY A 225 35.31 -14.86 25.42
C GLY A 225 35.28 -15.57 26.77
N THR A 226 36.32 -15.33 27.57
CA THR A 226 36.58 -15.83 28.94
C THR A 226 35.43 -15.62 29.92
N GLY A 227 35.12 -16.63 30.72
CA GLY A 227 34.03 -16.60 31.70
C GLY A 227 34.21 -15.56 32.82
N ASN A 228 33.20 -14.72 33.03
CA ASN A 228 32.46 -14.60 34.29
C ASN A 228 31.37 -13.50 34.21
N ALA A 229 30.22 -13.82 34.80
CA ALA A 229 29.13 -12.92 35.21
C ALA A 229 28.31 -12.20 34.12
N ILE A 230 27.10 -12.75 33.91
CA ILE A 230 25.84 -12.12 33.47
C ILE A 230 25.93 -10.59 33.26
N SER A 231 26.09 -10.21 32.00
CA SER A 231 25.86 -8.87 31.47
C SER A 231 24.93 -9.01 30.26
N THR A 232 23.64 -8.85 30.49
CA THR A 232 22.61 -8.73 29.44
C THR A 232 22.69 -7.34 28.80
N ALA A 233 23.65 -7.14 27.90
CA ALA A 233 23.66 -6.06 26.92
C ALA A 233 24.71 -6.35 25.84
N ALA A 234 24.26 -6.28 24.57
CA ALA A 234 25.04 -6.24 23.33
C ALA A 234 25.82 -7.51 22.94
N ASP A 235 25.22 -8.28 22.02
CA ASP A 235 25.93 -8.72 20.82
C ASP A 235 24.95 -8.73 19.65
N SER A 236 25.40 -8.16 18.53
CA SER A 236 24.69 -7.94 17.28
C SER A 236 23.89 -9.17 16.82
N ILE A 237 22.59 -8.99 16.53
CA ILE A 237 21.80 -9.97 15.79
C ILE A 237 22.39 -10.08 14.39
N SER A 238 23.31 -11.03 14.21
CA SER A 238 23.79 -11.47 12.91
C SER A 238 22.67 -12.24 12.22
N CYS A 239 22.45 -11.97 10.94
CA CYS A 239 21.47 -12.70 10.15
C CYS A 239 21.89 -14.19 10.12
N THR A 240 21.13 -15.05 10.80
CA THR A 240 21.47 -16.47 10.92
C THR A 240 21.14 -17.20 9.62
N PRO A 241 22.07 -17.93 9.00
CA PRO A 241 21.78 -18.76 7.84
C PRO A 241 20.61 -19.72 8.11
N GLU A 242 19.85 -20.07 7.06
CA GLU A 242 18.73 -21.02 7.17
C GLU A 242 19.17 -22.34 7.84
N ARG A 243 20.37 -22.81 7.50
CA ARG A 243 21.00 -23.99 8.09
C ARG A 243 22.48 -23.74 8.39
N ILE A 244 22.97 -24.34 9.47
CA ILE A 244 24.37 -24.26 9.92
C ILE A 244 24.90 -25.67 10.19
N ILE A 245 26.13 -25.94 9.74
CA ILE A 245 26.86 -27.18 9.95
C ILE A 245 28.17 -26.84 10.66
N GLU A 246 28.45 -27.56 11.74
CA GLU A 246 29.68 -27.37 12.51
C GLU A 246 30.83 -28.17 11.91
N VAL A 247 31.98 -27.51 11.71
CA VAL A 247 33.23 -28.18 11.34
C VAL A 247 33.86 -28.69 12.63
N ASP A 248 33.63 -29.97 12.97
CA ASP A 248 34.20 -30.58 14.18
C ASP A 248 35.74 -30.60 14.08
N ARG A 249 36.40 -29.97 15.04
CA ARG A 249 37.87 -29.91 15.16
C ARG A 249 38.26 -30.48 16.51
N LYS A 250 38.81 -31.69 16.52
CA LYS A 250 39.51 -32.23 17.70
C LYS A 250 40.98 -31.81 17.65
N ILE A 251 41.41 -31.01 18.62
CA ILE A 251 42.83 -30.67 18.81
C ILE A 251 43.26 -31.06 20.23
N CYS A 252 44.47 -31.60 20.33
CA CYS A 252 45.13 -32.03 21.55
C CYS A 252 46.01 -30.89 22.08
N GLY A 253 45.58 -30.18 23.12
CA GLY A 253 46.35 -29.10 23.76
C GLY A 253 45.49 -27.92 24.23
N ASP A 254 45.85 -27.33 25.37
CA ASP A 254 45.09 -26.36 26.17
C ASP A 254 45.13 -24.89 25.66
N GLU A 255 45.20 -24.66 24.33
CA GLU A 255 45.21 -23.31 23.74
C GLU A 255 43.91 -22.96 23.01
N ILE A 256 43.45 -21.71 23.19
CA ILE A 256 42.11 -21.20 22.87
C ILE A 256 42.09 -20.65 21.43
N GLU A 257 41.53 -21.40 20.47
CA GLU A 257 41.40 -20.97 19.06
C GLU A 257 39.93 -20.83 18.57
N PRO A 258 39.64 -20.00 17.55
CA PRO A 258 38.30 -19.71 17.05
C PRO A 258 37.62 -20.91 16.35
N THR A 259 36.31 -21.06 16.53
CA THR A 259 35.50 -22.12 15.88
C THR A 259 34.95 -21.63 14.54
N VAL A 260 35.10 -22.45 13.49
CA VAL A 260 34.64 -22.14 12.13
C VAL A 260 33.40 -22.96 11.80
N ARG A 261 32.33 -22.32 11.29
CA ARG A 261 31.08 -22.99 10.86
C ARG A 261 30.73 -22.65 9.42
N ILE A 262 30.01 -23.56 8.76
CA ILE A 262 29.50 -23.36 7.39
C ILE A 262 27.97 -23.30 7.46
N GLY A 263 27.36 -22.21 7.01
CA GLY A 263 25.91 -22.08 6.83
C GLY A 263 25.52 -21.90 5.37
N TYR A 264 24.24 -22.04 5.04
CA TYR A 264 23.71 -21.82 3.69
C TYR A 264 22.23 -21.46 3.72
N ASP A 265 21.77 -20.81 2.64
CA ASP A 265 20.38 -20.45 2.40
C ASP A 265 19.86 -21.14 1.14
N SER A 266 18.56 -21.42 1.09
CA SER A 266 17.91 -22.06 -0.04
C SER A 266 16.59 -21.40 -0.43
N VAL A 267 16.10 -21.72 -1.64
CA VAL A 267 14.81 -21.27 -2.13
C VAL A 267 14.01 -22.44 -2.70
N GLN A 268 12.69 -22.41 -2.52
CA GLN A 268 11.78 -23.42 -3.04
C GLN A 268 11.52 -23.22 -4.53
N LEU A 269 11.83 -24.25 -5.32
CA LEU A 269 11.61 -24.24 -6.77
C LEU A 269 10.11 -24.34 -7.15
N VAL A 270 9.25 -24.76 -6.21
CA VAL A 270 7.83 -25.08 -6.44
C VAL A 270 6.93 -23.90 -6.10
N GLY A 271 6.13 -23.44 -7.08
CA GLY A 271 4.93 -22.62 -6.82
C GLY A 271 5.12 -21.10 -6.78
N ASN A 272 6.35 -20.58 -6.94
CA ASN A 272 6.60 -19.15 -6.94
C ASN A 272 7.22 -18.66 -8.27
N MET A 273 6.38 -18.07 -9.13
CA MET A 273 6.80 -17.55 -10.44
C MET A 273 7.75 -16.34 -10.34
N GLU A 274 7.83 -15.69 -9.19
CA GLU A 274 8.67 -14.51 -8.97
C GLU A 274 10.15 -14.86 -8.72
N GLN A 275 10.46 -16.14 -8.47
CA GLN A 275 11.80 -16.59 -8.05
C GLN A 275 12.66 -17.15 -9.18
N TYR A 276 12.14 -17.31 -10.40
CA TYR A 276 12.91 -17.87 -11.53
C TYR A 276 14.09 -17.01 -11.98
N GLU A 277 14.18 -15.77 -11.49
CA GLU A 277 15.25 -14.82 -11.80
C GLU A 277 16.33 -14.81 -10.70
N MET A 278 16.13 -15.52 -9.59
CA MET A 278 17.14 -15.71 -8.53
C MET A 278 18.34 -16.52 -9.04
N LEU A 279 19.53 -16.19 -8.53
CA LEU A 279 20.73 -16.97 -8.76
C LEU A 279 20.84 -18.09 -7.73
N ALA A 280 21.10 -19.29 -8.21
CA ALA A 280 21.33 -20.48 -7.38
C ALA A 280 22.69 -21.12 -7.68
N ILE A 281 23.21 -21.80 -6.66
CA ILE A 281 24.51 -22.47 -6.67
C ILE A 281 24.40 -23.77 -7.45
N THR A 282 25.22 -23.88 -8.50
CA THR A 282 25.28 -25.07 -9.36
C THR A 282 26.45 -25.98 -9.00
N GLU A 283 27.56 -25.44 -8.49
CA GLU A 283 28.79 -26.17 -8.17
C GLU A 283 29.51 -25.56 -6.97
N ILE A 284 30.23 -26.39 -6.21
CA ILE A 284 31.07 -25.98 -5.07
C ILE A 284 32.42 -26.68 -5.22
N ALA A 285 33.49 -25.94 -5.01
CA ALA A 285 34.86 -26.44 -4.99
C ALA A 285 35.59 -25.95 -3.73
N VAL A 286 36.63 -26.67 -3.34
CA VAL A 286 37.50 -26.36 -2.20
C VAL A 286 38.93 -26.25 -2.73
N VAL A 287 39.66 -25.22 -2.33
CA VAL A 287 41.04 -24.96 -2.79
C VAL A 287 41.93 -24.72 -1.59
N VAL A 288 43.11 -25.36 -1.58
CA VAL A 288 44.12 -25.22 -0.53
C VAL A 288 45.25 -24.31 -0.99
N GLY A 289 45.62 -23.32 -0.19
CA GLY A 289 46.75 -22.43 -0.46
C GLY A 289 46.64 -21.75 -1.83
N ASP A 290 47.71 -21.89 -2.61
CA ASP A 290 47.84 -21.36 -3.98
C ASP A 290 47.64 -22.44 -5.04
N GLU A 291 46.93 -23.53 -4.73
CA GLU A 291 46.56 -24.56 -5.70
C GLU A 291 45.78 -23.98 -6.90
N PRO A 292 45.79 -24.67 -8.06
CA PRO A 292 45.11 -24.20 -9.26
C PRO A 292 43.64 -23.85 -8.98
N VAL A 293 43.31 -22.57 -9.13
CA VAL A 293 41.96 -22.06 -8.92
C VAL A 293 41.01 -22.65 -9.98
N PRO A 294 39.75 -22.95 -9.63
CA PRO A 294 38.72 -23.34 -10.60
C PRO A 294 38.59 -22.32 -11.76
N PRO A 295 37.97 -22.71 -12.89
CA PRO A 295 37.73 -21.81 -14.02
C PRO A 295 37.09 -20.48 -13.58
N PRO A 296 37.24 -19.38 -14.35
CA PRO A 296 36.79 -18.04 -13.95
C PRO A 296 35.27 -17.93 -13.70
N SER A 297 34.45 -18.95 -13.93
CA SER A 297 33.04 -18.92 -13.57
C SER A 297 32.75 -19.02 -12.06
N TYR A 298 33.76 -19.24 -11.22
CA TYR A 298 33.61 -19.48 -9.77
C TYR A 298 33.85 -18.22 -8.94
N VAL A 299 33.01 -18.01 -7.93
CA VAL A 299 33.15 -16.95 -6.91
C VAL A 299 33.91 -17.50 -5.71
N LYS A 300 34.97 -16.80 -5.29
CA LYS A 300 35.75 -17.09 -4.09
C LYS A 300 35.07 -16.55 -2.82
N ILE A 301 34.84 -17.43 -1.85
CA ILE A 301 34.53 -17.05 -0.46
C ILE A 301 35.86 -16.67 0.20
N ALA A 302 36.02 -15.39 0.55
CA ALA A 302 37.32 -14.87 0.98
C ALA A 302 37.73 -15.24 2.43
N ARG A 303 36.83 -15.84 3.21
CA ARG A 303 37.12 -16.32 4.57
C ARG A 303 37.89 -17.63 4.52
N ASN A 304 39.02 -17.68 5.23
CA ASN A 304 39.86 -18.87 5.32
C ASN A 304 39.23 -19.85 6.32
N LEU A 305 38.98 -21.09 5.90
CA LEU A 305 38.50 -22.12 6.81
C LEU A 305 39.55 -22.41 7.88
N ASN A 306 40.84 -22.45 7.58
CA ASN A 306 41.92 -22.67 8.57
C ASN A 306 42.35 -21.40 9.30
N GLU A 307 41.52 -20.35 9.34
CA GLU A 307 41.84 -19.12 10.06
C GLU A 307 42.02 -19.39 11.56
N GLY A 308 43.12 -18.88 12.12
CA GLY A 308 43.49 -19.07 13.53
C GLY A 308 44.49 -20.21 13.78
N VAL A 309 44.64 -21.18 12.86
CA VAL A 309 45.51 -22.35 13.07
C VAL A 309 46.96 -22.03 12.71
N MET A 310 47.86 -22.03 13.71
CA MET A 310 49.28 -21.72 13.51
C MET A 310 49.97 -22.72 12.57
N GLY A 311 50.48 -22.23 11.43
CA GLY A 311 51.27 -23.02 10.47
C GLY A 311 50.48 -23.81 9.44
N ALA A 312 49.14 -23.81 9.50
CA ALA A 312 48.30 -24.44 8.49
C ALA A 312 48.18 -23.58 7.22
N LEU A 313 48.12 -24.24 6.07
CA LEU A 313 47.78 -23.61 4.79
C LEU A 313 46.32 -23.14 4.80
N PRO A 314 46.02 -22.01 4.15
CA PRO A 314 44.66 -21.51 4.08
C PRO A 314 43.79 -22.39 3.18
N VAL A 315 42.52 -22.56 3.51
CA VAL A 315 41.55 -23.34 2.74
C VAL A 315 40.34 -22.47 2.42
N PHE A 316 39.97 -22.40 1.14
CA PHE A 316 38.89 -21.53 0.66
C PHE A 316 37.81 -22.31 -0.08
N LEU A 317 36.56 -21.85 0.04
CA LEU A 317 35.43 -22.35 -0.74
C LEU A 317 35.21 -21.49 -1.99
N TYR A 318 34.84 -22.13 -3.08
CA TYR A 318 34.46 -21.51 -4.34
C TYR A 318 33.09 -22.04 -4.79
N TYR A 319 32.27 -21.21 -5.42
CA TYR A 319 30.97 -21.64 -5.92
C TYR A 319 30.61 -21.04 -7.29
N ARG A 320 29.79 -21.73 -8.08
CA ARG A 320 29.28 -21.24 -9.37
C ARG A 320 27.79 -20.93 -9.31
N LEU A 321 27.35 -19.89 -10.01
CA LEU A 321 25.96 -19.41 -10.03
C LEU A 321 25.29 -19.51 -11.40
N SER A 322 23.99 -19.79 -11.41
CA SER A 322 23.11 -19.69 -12.58
C SER A 322 21.73 -19.18 -12.16
N ALA A 323 21.03 -18.47 -13.05
CA ALA A 323 19.63 -18.13 -12.84
C ALA A 323 18.78 -19.41 -12.76
N LEU A 324 17.84 -19.46 -11.83
CA LEU A 324 16.97 -20.62 -11.58
C LEU A 324 16.15 -21.02 -12.81
N GLY A 325 15.62 -20.03 -13.51
CA GLY A 325 14.92 -20.21 -14.76
C GLY A 325 15.77 -19.99 -16.01
N GLY A 326 17.09 -19.88 -15.82
CA GLY A 326 18.02 -19.71 -16.92
C GLY A 326 18.27 -21.03 -17.65
N PHE A 327 18.31 -20.96 -18.98
CA PHE A 327 18.86 -22.05 -19.79
C PHE A 327 19.71 -21.47 -20.93
N ALA A 328 20.74 -22.21 -21.32
CA ALA A 328 21.41 -21.99 -22.59
C ALA A 328 20.66 -22.84 -23.63
N CYS A 329 20.41 -22.27 -24.81
CA CYS A 329 19.81 -23.04 -25.90
C CYS A 329 20.74 -24.22 -26.20
N ASP A 330 20.20 -25.43 -26.20
CA ASP A 330 20.95 -26.67 -26.36
C ASP A 330 21.34 -26.94 -27.83
N SER A 331 21.73 -25.87 -28.55
CA SER A 331 22.16 -25.93 -29.95
C SER A 331 23.61 -26.42 -30.04
N GLY A 332 23.82 -27.72 -29.81
CA GLY A 332 25.00 -28.43 -30.32
C GLY A 332 25.12 -28.33 -31.85
N ARG A 333 26.19 -28.91 -32.44
CA ARG A 333 26.37 -28.95 -33.91
C ARG A 333 25.28 -29.72 -34.65
N GLU A 334 24.52 -30.55 -33.94
CA GLU A 334 23.36 -31.25 -34.45
C GLU A 334 22.23 -31.11 -33.44
N HIS A 335 21.18 -30.38 -33.81
CA HIS A 335 19.89 -30.64 -33.19
C HIS A 335 19.45 -32.01 -33.71
N SER A 336 19.80 -33.09 -33.01
CA SER A 336 19.66 -34.44 -33.59
C SER A 336 18.22 -34.85 -33.92
N ASP A 337 17.20 -34.06 -33.55
CA ASP A 337 15.80 -34.25 -33.98
C ASP A 337 15.05 -32.95 -34.35
N PHE A 338 15.71 -31.78 -34.37
CA PHE A 338 15.04 -30.47 -34.46
C PHE A 338 15.49 -29.56 -35.63
N GLY A 339 16.56 -29.92 -36.36
CA GLY A 339 17.09 -29.15 -37.50
C GLY A 339 18.13 -28.08 -37.12
N GLU A 340 18.94 -27.62 -38.08
CA GLU A 340 20.09 -26.74 -37.81
C GLU A 340 19.67 -25.33 -37.31
N CYS A 341 20.34 -24.83 -36.26
CA CYS A 341 20.15 -23.45 -35.81
C CYS A 341 20.69 -22.47 -36.86
N LEU A 342 19.84 -21.57 -37.39
CA LEU A 342 20.24 -20.55 -38.38
C LEU A 342 21.32 -19.58 -37.86
N PHE A 343 21.51 -19.52 -36.54
CA PHE A 343 22.52 -18.69 -35.89
C PHE A 343 23.77 -19.48 -35.48
N THR A 344 23.91 -20.75 -35.89
CA THR A 344 25.04 -21.61 -35.47
C THR A 344 26.40 -20.98 -35.77
N ALA A 345 26.54 -20.32 -36.92
CA ALA A 345 27.76 -19.62 -37.31
C ALA A 345 28.06 -18.37 -36.45
N ARG A 346 27.12 -17.93 -35.61
CA ARG A 346 27.22 -16.77 -34.71
C ARG A 346 27.27 -17.16 -33.24
N HIS A 347 27.36 -18.45 -32.91
CA HIS A 347 27.54 -18.89 -31.52
C HIS A 347 28.81 -18.26 -30.93
N LEU A 348 28.67 -17.60 -29.79
CA LEU A 348 29.78 -16.93 -29.13
C LEU A 348 30.37 -17.87 -28.10
N ALA A 349 31.63 -18.26 -28.27
CA ALA A 349 32.36 -19.09 -27.32
C ALA A 349 33.00 -18.29 -26.16
N GLY A 350 32.59 -17.03 -25.96
CA GLY A 350 33.25 -16.09 -25.05
C GLY A 350 32.58 -15.87 -23.70
N VAL A 351 31.29 -16.19 -23.57
CA VAL A 351 30.50 -15.94 -22.35
C VAL A 351 30.16 -17.29 -21.70
N SER A 352 30.66 -17.51 -20.50
CA SER A 352 30.64 -18.81 -19.81
C SER A 352 29.88 -18.78 -18.48
N SER A 353 29.70 -17.59 -17.93
CA SER A 353 29.06 -17.33 -16.65
C SER A 353 28.16 -16.10 -16.72
N THR A 354 27.14 -16.05 -15.86
CA THR A 354 26.29 -14.86 -15.67
C THR A 354 27.08 -13.67 -15.11
N LEU A 355 28.24 -13.93 -14.50
CA LEU A 355 29.17 -12.92 -13.98
C LEU A 355 30.03 -12.28 -15.07
N ASP A 356 30.03 -12.83 -16.29
CA ASP A 356 30.75 -12.28 -17.45
C ASP A 356 29.97 -11.12 -18.12
N LEU A 357 28.75 -10.82 -17.64
CA LEU A 357 27.86 -9.79 -18.17
C LEU A 357 28.01 -8.46 -17.39
N ASP A 358 28.13 -7.34 -18.12
CA ASP A 358 28.22 -5.98 -17.56
C ASP A 358 26.83 -5.34 -17.31
N GLU A 359 26.81 -4.11 -16.79
CA GLU A 359 25.58 -3.36 -16.49
C GLU A 359 24.64 -3.23 -17.70
N GLN A 360 25.13 -2.80 -18.86
CA GLN A 360 24.28 -2.60 -20.03
C GLN A 360 23.64 -3.93 -20.46
N ARG A 361 24.44 -5.00 -20.41
CA ARG A 361 24.02 -6.36 -20.79
C ARG A 361 23.20 -7.07 -19.72
N LEU A 362 23.19 -6.60 -18.48
CA LEU A 362 22.26 -7.03 -17.44
C LEU A 362 20.95 -6.20 -17.48
N THR A 363 21.02 -4.93 -17.85
CA THR A 363 19.88 -3.98 -17.80
C THR A 363 18.97 -4.08 -19.03
N ILE A 364 19.51 -4.33 -20.23
CA ILE A 364 18.76 -4.52 -21.47
C ILE A 364 17.90 -5.80 -21.43
N PRO A 365 18.36 -6.92 -20.87
CA PRO A 365 17.50 -8.01 -20.42
C PRO A 365 16.44 -7.57 -19.42
N ARG A 366 16.79 -7.01 -18.28
CA ARG A 366 15.85 -7.04 -17.14
C ARG A 366 14.65 -6.11 -17.27
N THR A 367 14.85 -4.89 -17.76
CA THR A 367 13.77 -3.89 -17.88
C THR A 367 12.96 -4.09 -19.16
N THR A 368 13.63 -4.34 -20.29
CA THR A 368 12.98 -4.72 -21.54
C THR A 368 12.28 -6.07 -21.40
N PHE A 369 12.74 -6.98 -20.53
CA PHE A 369 12.09 -8.28 -20.37
C PHE A 369 10.84 -8.22 -19.53
N ALA A 370 10.84 -7.45 -18.44
CA ALA A 370 9.62 -7.19 -17.70
C ALA A 370 8.61 -6.41 -18.56
N ILE A 371 9.09 -5.43 -19.34
CA ILE A 371 8.23 -4.62 -20.23
C ILE A 371 7.72 -5.45 -21.41
N GLU A 372 8.55 -6.27 -22.07
CA GLU A 372 8.13 -7.12 -23.20
C GLU A 372 7.44 -8.41 -22.75
N ARG A 373 7.65 -8.90 -21.52
CA ARG A 373 6.79 -9.92 -20.89
C ARG A 373 5.44 -9.31 -20.58
N ARG A 374 5.36 -8.12 -19.96
CA ARG A 374 4.09 -7.39 -19.79
C ARG A 374 3.42 -7.04 -21.11
N ARG A 375 4.17 -6.62 -22.15
CA ARG A 375 3.62 -6.35 -23.49
C ARG A 375 3.26 -7.65 -24.21
N GLY A 376 4.02 -8.72 -24.05
CA GLY A 376 3.73 -10.04 -24.59
C GLY A 376 2.49 -10.64 -23.95
N ASP A 377 2.37 -10.60 -22.63
CA ASP A 377 1.22 -11.00 -21.85
C ASP A 377 0.02 -10.10 -22.16
N ALA A 378 0.21 -8.78 -22.31
CA ALA A 378 -0.83 -7.88 -22.79
C ALA A 378 -1.25 -8.19 -24.24
N ARG A 379 -0.33 -8.59 -25.12
CA ARG A 379 -0.65 -9.03 -26.50
C ARG A 379 -1.39 -10.37 -26.50
N ILE A 380 -0.98 -11.33 -25.66
CA ILE A 380 -1.66 -12.63 -25.49
C ILE A 380 -3.05 -12.42 -24.90
N LEU A 381 -3.18 -11.56 -23.88
CA LEU A 381 -4.45 -11.20 -23.25
C LEU A 381 -5.34 -10.44 -24.23
N LYS A 382 -4.78 -9.52 -25.03
CA LYS A 382 -5.49 -8.84 -26.11
C LYS A 382 -5.96 -9.81 -27.18
N GLU A 383 -5.15 -10.79 -27.58
CA GLU A 383 -5.55 -11.84 -28.52
C GLU A 383 -6.60 -12.77 -27.92
N TYR A 384 -6.47 -13.12 -26.65
CA TYR A 384 -7.46 -13.91 -25.90
C TYR A 384 -8.82 -13.20 -25.86
N TYR A 385 -8.84 -11.90 -25.54
CA TYR A 385 -10.06 -11.08 -25.60
C TYR A 385 -10.59 -11.02 -27.04
N ARG A 386 -9.74 -10.72 -28.03
CA ARG A 386 -10.13 -10.63 -29.45
C ARG A 386 -10.81 -11.90 -29.97
N ARG A 387 -10.38 -13.09 -29.52
CA ARG A 387 -11.03 -14.36 -29.87
C ARG A 387 -12.45 -14.51 -29.31
N ARG A 388 -12.74 -13.86 -28.19
CA ARG A 388 -14.05 -13.90 -27.49
C ARG A 388 -14.96 -12.72 -27.84
N GLU A 389 -14.41 -11.63 -28.36
CA GLU A 389 -15.15 -10.46 -28.84
C GLU A 389 -16.31 -10.83 -29.79
N PRO A 390 -16.17 -11.69 -30.82
CA PRO A 390 -17.28 -12.06 -31.69
C PRO A 390 -18.44 -12.72 -30.94
N GLY A 391 -18.13 -13.53 -29.92
CA GLY A 391 -19.13 -14.16 -29.07
C GLY A 391 -19.88 -13.13 -28.23
N MET A 392 -19.17 -12.14 -27.70
CA MET A 392 -19.78 -11.03 -26.94
C MET A 392 -20.62 -10.12 -27.84
N VAL A 393 -20.14 -9.76 -29.03
CA VAL A 393 -20.91 -8.99 -30.03
C VAL A 393 -22.19 -9.72 -30.39
N LYS A 394 -22.11 -11.01 -30.71
CA LYS A 394 -23.29 -11.83 -31.03
C LYS A 394 -24.30 -11.83 -29.89
N ARG A 395 -23.83 -11.93 -28.64
CA ARG A 395 -24.68 -11.86 -27.44
C ARG A 395 -25.40 -10.51 -27.34
N LEU A 396 -24.68 -9.40 -27.49
CA LEU A 396 -25.26 -8.05 -27.45
C LEU A 396 -26.29 -7.85 -28.57
N GLN A 397 -25.96 -8.28 -29.79
CA GLN A 397 -26.85 -8.17 -30.95
C GLN A 397 -28.11 -9.04 -30.81
N SER A 398 -27.99 -10.27 -30.32
CA SER A 398 -29.15 -11.14 -30.09
C SER A 398 -30.07 -10.58 -29.01
N GLY A 399 -29.50 -10.00 -27.94
CA GLY A 399 -30.27 -9.29 -26.91
C GLY A 399 -31.03 -8.09 -27.47
N LEU A 400 -30.34 -7.24 -28.25
CA LEU A 400 -30.94 -6.07 -28.89
C LEU A 400 -32.03 -6.46 -29.90
N GLN A 401 -31.78 -7.45 -30.76
CA GLN A 401 -32.77 -7.92 -31.74
C GLN A 401 -34.04 -8.43 -31.06
N ARG A 402 -33.89 -9.10 -29.91
CA ARG A 402 -35.03 -9.52 -29.09
C ARG A 402 -35.78 -8.33 -28.52
N ALA A 403 -35.08 -7.34 -27.95
CA ALA A 403 -35.73 -6.13 -27.44
C ALA A 403 -36.50 -5.37 -28.54
N GLN A 404 -35.94 -5.31 -29.75
CA GLN A 404 -36.55 -4.64 -30.90
C GLN A 404 -37.75 -5.40 -31.47
N SER A 405 -37.81 -6.73 -31.35
CA SER A 405 -38.95 -7.50 -31.86
C SER A 405 -40.25 -7.17 -31.11
N TYR A 406 -40.17 -6.72 -29.86
CA TYR A 406 -41.33 -6.29 -29.07
C TYR A 406 -42.02 -5.03 -29.61
N GLU A 407 -41.37 -4.28 -30.52
CA GLU A 407 -41.99 -3.14 -31.21
C GLU A 407 -42.91 -3.56 -32.36
N ASN A 408 -42.96 -4.86 -32.70
CA ASN A 408 -43.88 -5.34 -33.69
C ASN A 408 -45.33 -5.11 -33.24
N ARG A 409 -46.06 -4.26 -33.97
CA ARG A 409 -47.43 -3.87 -33.61
C ARG A 409 -48.39 -5.06 -33.56
N GLY A 410 -48.21 -6.06 -34.41
CA GLY A 410 -49.02 -7.28 -34.40
C GLY A 410 -48.83 -8.05 -33.09
N MET A 411 -47.58 -8.21 -32.63
CA MET A 411 -47.26 -8.88 -31.36
C MET A 411 -47.87 -8.12 -30.16
N GLN A 412 -47.76 -6.79 -30.14
CA GLN A 412 -48.35 -5.96 -29.09
C GLN A 412 -49.87 -6.08 -29.06
N LEU A 413 -50.54 -6.09 -30.21
CA LEU A 413 -51.99 -6.27 -30.29
C LEU A 413 -52.41 -7.67 -29.80
N GLU A 414 -51.64 -8.71 -30.12
CA GLU A 414 -51.90 -10.05 -29.58
C GLU A 414 -51.72 -10.13 -28.06
N ALA A 415 -50.74 -9.43 -27.51
CA ALA A 415 -50.59 -9.31 -26.05
C ALA A 415 -51.77 -8.56 -25.42
N LEU A 416 -52.17 -7.41 -25.97
CA LEU A 416 -53.30 -6.61 -25.45
C LEU A 416 -54.63 -7.37 -25.46
N LYS A 417 -54.86 -8.28 -26.42
CA LYS A 417 -56.04 -9.16 -26.41
C LYS A 417 -56.11 -10.07 -25.18
N ARG A 418 -54.98 -10.37 -24.55
CA ARG A 418 -54.86 -11.31 -23.43
C ARG A 418 -54.69 -10.62 -22.08
N ILE A 419 -54.19 -9.37 -22.06
CA ILE A 419 -54.02 -8.58 -20.84
C ILE A 419 -55.37 -7.95 -20.44
N PRO A 420 -55.87 -8.15 -19.21
CA PRO A 420 -57.12 -7.57 -18.75
C PRO A 420 -56.93 -6.10 -18.30
N VAL A 421 -56.63 -5.22 -19.26
CA VAL A 421 -56.18 -3.83 -19.00
C VAL A 421 -57.13 -3.08 -18.05
N ASP A 422 -58.43 -3.11 -18.31
CA ASP A 422 -59.43 -2.40 -17.48
C ASP A 422 -59.45 -2.90 -16.04
N VAL A 423 -59.28 -4.21 -15.83
CA VAL A 423 -59.22 -4.82 -14.49
C VAL A 423 -57.94 -4.40 -13.77
N LEU A 424 -56.80 -4.39 -14.45
CA LEU A 424 -55.53 -3.96 -13.86
C LEU A 424 -55.57 -2.47 -13.48
N GLN A 425 -56.16 -1.62 -14.33
CA GLN A 425 -56.36 -0.21 -14.02
C GLN A 425 -57.30 0.01 -12.83
N ALA A 426 -58.42 -0.73 -12.77
CA ALA A 426 -59.33 -0.67 -11.63
C ALA A 426 -58.65 -1.15 -10.33
N ARG A 427 -57.85 -2.21 -10.38
CA ARG A 427 -57.06 -2.69 -9.22
C ARG A 427 -56.02 -1.67 -8.77
N ALA A 428 -55.33 -1.02 -9.71
CA ALA A 428 -54.38 0.04 -9.40
C ALA A 428 -55.05 1.22 -8.69
N GLN A 429 -56.25 1.63 -9.15
CA GLN A 429 -57.03 2.71 -8.54
C GLN A 429 -57.61 2.33 -7.16
N ALA A 430 -57.97 1.06 -6.98
CA ALA A 430 -58.55 0.55 -5.73
C ALA A 430 -57.50 0.18 -4.68
N ASN A 431 -56.20 0.21 -5.00
CA ASN A 431 -55.15 -0.11 -4.04
C ASN A 431 -55.14 0.94 -2.90
N PRO A 432 -55.31 0.54 -1.62
CA PRO A 432 -55.32 1.47 -0.48
C PRO A 432 -53.96 2.12 -0.18
N SER A 433 -52.87 1.58 -0.74
CA SER A 433 -51.51 2.13 -0.64
C SER A 433 -50.80 1.97 -1.98
N PRO A 434 -51.17 2.80 -2.98
CA PRO A 434 -50.61 2.72 -4.33
C PRO A 434 -49.19 3.30 -4.36
N MET A 435 -48.41 2.91 -5.37
CA MET A 435 -47.17 3.60 -5.70
C MET A 435 -47.42 5.10 -5.95
N PRO A 436 -46.42 5.98 -5.73
CA PRO A 436 -46.58 7.44 -5.89
C PRO A 436 -47.08 7.89 -7.27
N HIS A 437 -46.84 7.09 -8.32
CA HIS A 437 -47.28 7.36 -9.68
C HIS A 437 -48.16 6.22 -10.21
N ALA A 438 -49.27 6.57 -10.87
CA ALA A 438 -50.27 5.60 -11.32
C ALA A 438 -49.71 4.58 -12.32
N GLN A 439 -48.76 4.99 -13.18
CA GLN A 439 -48.10 4.08 -14.12
C GLN A 439 -47.22 3.06 -13.39
N ASP A 440 -46.51 3.46 -12.33
CA ASP A 440 -45.65 2.55 -11.56
C ASP A 440 -46.49 1.52 -10.79
N GLU A 441 -47.65 1.95 -10.25
CA GLU A 441 -48.62 1.03 -9.65
C GLU A 441 -49.18 0.05 -10.68
N LEU A 442 -49.47 0.51 -11.90
CA LEU A 442 -49.96 -0.34 -12.98
C LEU A 442 -48.93 -1.40 -13.40
N VAL A 443 -47.62 -1.08 -13.40
CA VAL A 443 -46.54 -2.06 -13.61
C VAL A 443 -46.56 -3.13 -12.51
N LYS A 444 -46.75 -2.74 -11.26
CA LYS A 444 -46.85 -3.66 -10.12
C LYS A 444 -48.07 -4.58 -10.24
N GLN A 445 -49.22 -4.05 -10.65
CA GLN A 445 -50.42 -4.87 -10.91
C GLN A 445 -50.21 -5.83 -12.08
N LEU A 446 -49.49 -5.41 -13.13
CA LEU A 446 -49.14 -6.26 -14.26
C LEU A 446 -48.21 -7.41 -13.83
N LEU A 447 -47.18 -7.15 -13.04
CA LEU A 447 -46.30 -8.17 -12.46
C LEU A 447 -47.10 -9.22 -11.67
N HIS A 448 -47.98 -8.74 -10.80
CA HIS A 448 -48.80 -9.59 -9.94
C HIS A 448 -49.74 -10.49 -10.77
N TRP A 449 -50.49 -9.91 -11.69
CA TRP A 449 -51.35 -10.66 -12.61
C TRP A 449 -50.55 -11.68 -13.44
N PHE A 450 -49.38 -11.28 -13.94
CA PHE A 450 -48.58 -12.16 -14.78
C PHE A 450 -48.15 -13.42 -14.02
N LYS A 451 -47.70 -13.29 -12.78
CA LYS A 451 -47.24 -14.42 -11.96
C LYS A 451 -48.36 -15.29 -11.42
N HIS A 452 -49.44 -14.68 -10.93
CA HIS A 452 -50.45 -15.41 -10.15
C HIS A 452 -51.67 -15.82 -10.98
N GLU A 453 -51.91 -15.20 -12.14
CA GLU A 453 -53.11 -15.45 -12.95
C GLU A 453 -52.80 -15.89 -14.39
N PHE A 454 -51.73 -15.37 -15.01
CA PHE A 454 -51.50 -15.58 -16.44
C PHE A 454 -50.50 -16.68 -16.78
N PHE A 455 -49.32 -16.70 -16.16
CA PHE A 455 -48.18 -17.52 -16.57
C PHE A 455 -47.77 -18.52 -15.48
N THR A 456 -47.35 -19.72 -15.89
CA THR A 456 -47.06 -20.82 -14.96
C THR A 456 -45.60 -21.28 -15.02
N TRP A 457 -45.02 -21.62 -13.88
CA TRP A 457 -43.65 -22.09 -13.81
C TRP A 457 -43.56 -23.56 -14.19
N MET A 458 -42.58 -23.91 -15.03
CA MET A 458 -42.37 -25.26 -15.52
C MET A 458 -41.03 -25.82 -15.05
N ASN A 459 -41.09 -26.78 -14.11
CA ASN A 459 -39.95 -27.63 -13.77
C ASN A 459 -39.83 -28.81 -14.76
N GLN A 460 -40.92 -29.57 -14.88
CA GLN A 460 -41.07 -30.71 -15.79
C GLN A 460 -42.52 -30.76 -16.32
N PRO A 461 -42.75 -31.29 -17.54
CA PRO A 461 -44.08 -31.29 -18.13
C PRO A 461 -44.91 -32.45 -17.59
N ARG A 462 -46.23 -32.30 -17.52
CA ARG A 462 -47.13 -33.44 -17.29
C ARG A 462 -47.14 -34.34 -18.52
N CYS A 463 -47.32 -35.65 -18.31
CA CYS A 463 -47.38 -36.61 -19.41
C CYS A 463 -48.51 -36.25 -20.38
N SER A 464 -48.20 -36.12 -21.68
CA SER A 464 -49.19 -35.81 -22.72
C SER A 464 -50.27 -36.87 -22.91
N VAL A 465 -50.03 -38.12 -22.47
CA VAL A 465 -50.95 -39.25 -22.65
C VAL A 465 -51.80 -39.50 -21.41
N CYS A 466 -51.18 -39.58 -20.23
CA CYS A 466 -51.88 -39.97 -18.99
C CYS A 466 -51.91 -38.87 -17.92
N ASN A 467 -51.43 -37.66 -18.23
CA ASN A 467 -51.39 -36.50 -17.35
C ASN A 467 -50.64 -36.68 -16.01
N ASN A 468 -49.83 -37.74 -15.88
CA ASN A 468 -48.99 -37.93 -14.70
C ASN A 468 -47.97 -36.78 -14.57
N GLU A 469 -47.85 -36.22 -13.37
CA GLU A 469 -47.00 -35.09 -13.04
C GLU A 469 -45.51 -35.46 -12.92
N GLN A 470 -45.19 -36.73 -12.67
CA GLN A 470 -43.82 -37.20 -12.40
C GLN A 470 -43.08 -37.68 -13.65
N THR A 471 -42.95 -36.85 -14.68
CA THR A 471 -42.12 -37.19 -15.84
C THR A 471 -40.63 -36.98 -15.57
N ARG A 472 -39.76 -37.75 -16.24
CA ARG A 472 -38.30 -37.68 -16.06
C ARG A 472 -37.61 -37.22 -17.35
N PRO A 473 -36.64 -36.30 -17.30
CA PRO A 473 -35.91 -35.88 -18.49
C PRO A 473 -35.10 -37.05 -19.04
N VAL A 474 -35.14 -37.25 -20.36
CA VAL A 474 -34.40 -38.32 -21.05
C VAL A 474 -33.32 -37.76 -21.95
N ARG A 475 -33.65 -36.75 -22.76
CA ARG A 475 -32.74 -36.16 -23.74
C ARG A 475 -33.21 -34.78 -24.19
N THR A 476 -32.34 -34.07 -24.89
CA THR A 476 -32.67 -32.82 -25.59
C THR A 476 -32.53 -33.05 -27.09
N GLU A 477 -33.49 -32.56 -27.87
CA GLU A 477 -33.52 -32.63 -29.32
C GLU A 477 -33.61 -31.23 -29.95
N GLY A 478 -33.35 -31.13 -31.24
CA GLY A 478 -33.68 -29.93 -32.02
C GLY A 478 -35.20 -29.83 -32.29
N PRO A 479 -35.70 -28.63 -32.63
CA PRO A 479 -37.08 -28.48 -33.09
C PRO A 479 -37.29 -29.27 -34.39
N SER A 480 -38.31 -30.12 -34.42
CA SER A 480 -38.58 -31.02 -35.56
C SER A 480 -40.01 -30.88 -36.10
N THR A 481 -40.96 -30.37 -35.32
CA THR A 481 -42.32 -30.10 -35.81
C THR A 481 -42.45 -28.70 -36.40
N ALA A 482 -43.41 -28.50 -37.30
CA ALA A 482 -43.68 -27.18 -37.88
C ALA A 482 -44.06 -26.13 -36.82
N GLU A 483 -44.76 -26.56 -35.76
CA GLU A 483 -45.08 -25.72 -34.60
C GLU A 483 -43.83 -25.33 -33.81
N GLU A 484 -42.93 -26.29 -33.54
CA GLU A 484 -41.67 -26.05 -32.83
C GLU A 484 -40.78 -25.04 -33.57
N ILE A 485 -40.70 -25.17 -34.90
CA ILE A 485 -39.90 -24.29 -35.77
C ILE A 485 -40.55 -22.89 -35.87
N SER A 486 -41.86 -22.81 -36.09
CA SER A 486 -42.57 -21.52 -36.20
C SER A 486 -42.57 -20.73 -34.88
N GLY A 487 -42.64 -21.41 -33.73
CA GLY A 487 -42.50 -20.78 -32.42
C GLY A 487 -41.05 -20.42 -32.02
N GLN A 488 -40.09 -20.57 -32.94
CA GLN A 488 -38.67 -20.28 -32.73
C GLN A 488 -38.07 -21.04 -31.53
N ALA A 489 -38.45 -22.32 -31.35
CA ALA A 489 -37.93 -23.11 -30.24
C ALA A 489 -36.42 -23.32 -30.39
N GLY A 490 -35.65 -22.91 -29.36
CA GLY A 490 -34.19 -23.04 -29.39
C GLY A 490 -33.70 -24.46 -29.15
N ARG A 491 -34.49 -25.25 -28.42
CA ARG A 491 -34.28 -26.67 -28.13
C ARG A 491 -35.58 -27.31 -27.66
N VAL A 492 -35.67 -28.64 -27.69
CA VAL A 492 -36.82 -29.39 -27.19
C VAL A 492 -36.36 -30.38 -26.12
N GLU A 493 -36.86 -30.22 -24.90
CA GLU A 493 -36.58 -31.14 -23.79
C GLU A 493 -37.56 -32.31 -23.86
N VAL A 494 -37.06 -33.55 -23.89
CA VAL A 494 -37.89 -34.76 -23.99
C VAL A 494 -37.93 -35.49 -22.65
N TYR A 495 -39.14 -35.72 -22.15
CA TYR A 495 -39.41 -36.36 -20.87
C TYR A 495 -40.14 -37.68 -21.07
N GLN A 496 -39.88 -38.67 -20.23
CA GLN A 496 -40.57 -39.95 -20.22
C GLN A 496 -41.44 -40.08 -18.98
N CYS A 497 -42.66 -40.54 -19.17
CA CYS A 497 -43.57 -40.84 -18.08
C CYS A 497 -43.28 -42.23 -17.49
N PRO A 498 -43.02 -42.34 -16.18
CA PRO A 498 -42.76 -43.64 -15.53
C PRO A 498 -44.03 -44.51 -15.45
N ALA A 499 -45.22 -43.93 -15.49
CA ALA A 499 -46.47 -44.69 -15.37
C ALA A 499 -46.95 -45.33 -16.68
N CYS A 500 -46.66 -44.72 -17.85
CA CYS A 500 -47.14 -45.24 -19.14
C CYS A 500 -46.06 -45.35 -20.22
N GLY A 501 -44.81 -45.00 -19.90
CA GLY A 501 -43.68 -45.04 -20.84
C GLY A 501 -43.70 -43.98 -21.95
N ALA A 502 -44.78 -43.22 -22.09
CA ALA A 502 -44.95 -42.22 -23.15
C ALA A 502 -43.91 -41.09 -23.06
N LEU A 503 -43.50 -40.59 -24.23
CA LEU A 503 -42.58 -39.45 -24.35
C LEU A 503 -43.37 -38.15 -24.51
N THR A 504 -43.10 -37.18 -23.65
CA THR A 504 -43.63 -35.82 -23.70
C THR A 504 -42.53 -34.86 -24.12
N ARG A 505 -42.82 -34.01 -25.10
CA ARG A 505 -41.90 -33.00 -25.62
C ARG A 505 -42.21 -31.65 -24.98
N PHE A 506 -41.19 -30.91 -24.61
CA PHE A 506 -41.29 -29.53 -24.13
C PHE A 506 -40.37 -28.60 -24.93
N PRO A 507 -40.91 -27.92 -25.96
CA PRO A 507 -40.16 -26.94 -26.73
C PRO A 507 -39.89 -25.67 -25.93
N ARG A 508 -38.63 -25.21 -25.93
CA ARG A 508 -38.20 -23.94 -25.33
C ARG A 508 -38.39 -22.79 -26.33
N TYR A 509 -39.62 -22.31 -26.44
CA TYR A 509 -40.05 -21.29 -27.41
C TYR A 509 -39.42 -19.91 -27.13
N ASN A 510 -38.99 -19.23 -28.20
CA ASN A 510 -38.50 -17.85 -28.13
C ASN A 510 -39.45 -16.83 -28.76
N ASP A 511 -40.46 -17.27 -29.53
CA ASP A 511 -41.51 -16.39 -30.04
C ASP A 511 -42.45 -15.98 -28.88
N PRO A 512 -42.48 -14.70 -28.48
CA PRO A 512 -43.30 -14.26 -27.37
C PRO A 512 -44.81 -14.39 -27.66
N VAL A 513 -45.25 -14.37 -28.93
CA VAL A 513 -46.66 -14.61 -29.27
C VAL A 513 -47.05 -16.05 -28.97
N LYS A 514 -46.16 -17.01 -29.28
CA LYS A 514 -46.37 -18.41 -28.89
C LYS A 514 -46.44 -18.58 -27.38
N LEU A 515 -45.64 -17.83 -26.62
CA LEU A 515 -45.64 -17.86 -25.16
C LEU A 515 -46.94 -17.32 -24.55
N LEU A 516 -47.63 -16.40 -25.22
CA LEU A 516 -48.96 -15.94 -24.82
C LEU A 516 -50.03 -17.06 -24.89
N ASP A 517 -49.81 -18.07 -25.74
CA ASP A 517 -50.67 -19.24 -25.86
C ASP A 517 -50.26 -20.36 -24.90
N THR A 518 -48.96 -20.67 -24.81
CA THR A 518 -48.47 -21.76 -23.96
C THR A 518 -48.53 -21.41 -22.47
N ARG A 519 -48.37 -20.12 -22.13
CA ARG A 519 -48.47 -19.57 -20.76
C ARG A 519 -47.63 -20.31 -19.73
N THR A 520 -46.51 -20.89 -20.15
CA THR A 520 -45.67 -21.71 -19.29
C THR A 520 -44.21 -21.71 -19.73
N GLY A 521 -43.31 -21.87 -18.77
CA GLY A 521 -41.87 -21.94 -19.02
C GLY A 521 -41.02 -21.66 -17.79
N ARG A 522 -39.75 -21.33 -18.01
CA ARG A 522 -38.77 -20.94 -16.98
C ARG A 522 -38.42 -19.45 -17.15
N CYS A 523 -37.44 -18.94 -16.40
CA CYS A 523 -37.09 -17.51 -16.39
C CYS A 523 -36.93 -16.91 -17.80
N GLY A 524 -36.35 -17.65 -18.74
CA GLY A 524 -36.26 -17.29 -20.16
C GLY A 524 -37.59 -16.90 -20.80
N GLU A 525 -38.57 -17.81 -20.76
CA GLU A 525 -39.92 -17.62 -21.31
C GLU A 525 -40.71 -16.56 -20.54
N TRP A 526 -40.58 -16.57 -19.21
CA TRP A 526 -41.25 -15.61 -18.33
C TRP A 526 -40.84 -14.17 -18.67
N ALA A 527 -39.54 -13.87 -18.63
CA ALA A 527 -39.04 -12.53 -18.92
C ALA A 527 -39.37 -12.11 -20.36
N ASN A 528 -39.21 -13.02 -21.34
CA ASN A 528 -39.51 -12.72 -22.76
C ASN A 528 -40.97 -12.31 -22.98
N CYS A 529 -41.91 -13.10 -22.46
CA CYS A 529 -43.34 -12.80 -22.58
C CYS A 529 -43.74 -11.57 -21.75
N PHE A 530 -43.19 -11.42 -20.54
CA PHE A 530 -43.48 -10.27 -19.69
C PHE A 530 -42.98 -8.95 -20.29
N THR A 531 -41.78 -8.91 -20.87
CA THR A 531 -41.27 -7.70 -21.54
C THR A 531 -42.17 -7.30 -22.72
N LEU A 532 -42.70 -8.26 -23.50
CA LEU A 532 -43.70 -7.95 -24.54
C LEU A 532 -44.97 -7.33 -23.93
N CYS A 533 -45.48 -7.87 -22.82
CA CYS A 533 -46.65 -7.31 -22.13
C CYS A 533 -46.40 -5.86 -21.68
N CYS A 534 -45.23 -5.57 -21.11
CA CYS A 534 -44.86 -4.19 -20.74
C CYS A 534 -44.88 -3.24 -21.95
N ARG A 535 -44.25 -3.66 -23.06
CA ARG A 535 -44.22 -2.85 -24.30
C ARG A 535 -45.62 -2.67 -24.89
N ALA A 536 -46.45 -3.71 -24.87
CA ALA A 536 -47.84 -3.66 -25.36
C ALA A 536 -48.72 -2.69 -24.55
N MET A 537 -48.49 -2.60 -23.23
CA MET A 537 -49.14 -1.63 -22.35
C MET A 537 -48.59 -0.20 -22.47
N GLY A 538 -47.56 0.02 -23.29
CA GLY A 538 -46.97 1.33 -23.53
C GLY A 538 -45.81 1.72 -22.60
N PHE A 539 -45.37 0.83 -21.71
CA PHE A 539 -44.23 1.10 -20.83
C PHE A 539 -42.91 0.98 -21.58
N GLU A 540 -41.98 1.92 -21.39
CA GLU A 540 -40.60 1.74 -21.82
C GLU A 540 -39.95 0.61 -21.01
N ALA A 541 -39.52 -0.45 -21.69
CA ALA A 541 -39.04 -1.66 -21.05
C ALA A 541 -37.76 -2.19 -21.71
N ARG A 542 -36.85 -2.70 -20.89
CA ARG A 542 -35.64 -3.38 -21.33
C ARG A 542 -35.70 -4.86 -20.95
N TYR A 543 -35.23 -5.71 -21.84
CA TYR A 543 -34.92 -7.11 -21.53
C TYR A 543 -33.52 -7.17 -20.90
N VAL A 544 -33.38 -7.79 -19.73
CA VAL A 544 -32.10 -7.87 -19.02
C VAL A 544 -31.56 -9.29 -19.02
N LEU A 545 -30.29 -9.43 -19.38
CA LEU A 545 -29.55 -10.67 -19.42
C LEU A 545 -28.42 -10.66 -18.41
N ASP A 546 -28.50 -11.53 -17.41
CA ASP A 546 -27.36 -11.97 -16.62
C ASP A 546 -26.73 -13.21 -17.28
N VAL A 547 -25.46 -13.10 -17.66
CA VAL A 547 -24.76 -14.19 -18.35
C VAL A 547 -24.56 -15.43 -17.46
N THR A 548 -24.81 -15.32 -16.16
CA THR A 548 -24.83 -16.44 -15.20
C THR A 548 -26.19 -17.13 -15.13
N ASP A 549 -26.85 -17.26 -16.29
CA ASP A 549 -28.08 -18.03 -16.52
C ASP A 549 -29.31 -17.48 -15.76
N HIS A 550 -29.55 -16.17 -15.85
CA HIS A 550 -30.82 -15.56 -15.42
C HIS A 550 -31.20 -14.35 -16.29
N VAL A 551 -32.50 -14.04 -16.36
CA VAL A 551 -33.03 -12.94 -17.18
C VAL A 551 -34.25 -12.32 -16.50
N TRP A 552 -34.46 -11.03 -16.70
CA TRP A 552 -35.59 -10.27 -16.13
C TRP A 552 -35.88 -9.02 -16.99
N THR A 553 -36.71 -8.10 -16.49
CA THR A 553 -37.11 -6.86 -17.19
C THR A 553 -36.70 -5.62 -16.38
N GLU A 554 -36.38 -4.52 -17.04
CA GLU A 554 -36.37 -3.18 -16.42
C GLU A 554 -37.48 -2.33 -17.05
N VAL A 555 -38.13 -1.46 -16.27
CA VAL A 555 -39.14 -0.52 -16.76
C VAL A 555 -38.76 0.90 -16.35
N TYR A 556 -38.83 1.87 -17.26
CA TYR A 556 -38.53 3.27 -16.93
C TYR A 556 -39.69 3.90 -16.17
N SER A 557 -39.40 4.50 -15.02
CA SER A 557 -40.37 5.32 -14.27
C SER A 557 -40.10 6.81 -14.53
N GLU A 558 -41.10 7.50 -15.06
CA GLU A 558 -41.04 8.96 -15.24
C GLU A 558 -41.02 9.70 -13.89
N HIS A 559 -41.61 9.12 -12.84
CA HIS A 559 -41.66 9.73 -11.51
C HIS A 559 -40.32 9.65 -10.78
N PHE A 560 -39.67 8.47 -10.81
CA PHE A 560 -38.36 8.28 -10.19
C PHE A 560 -37.20 8.72 -11.09
N ASP A 561 -37.49 9.07 -12.35
CA ASP A 561 -36.54 9.46 -13.39
C ASP A 561 -35.37 8.46 -13.57
N ARG A 562 -35.71 7.16 -13.52
CA ARG A 562 -34.75 6.05 -13.64
C ARG A 562 -35.40 4.74 -14.02
N TRP A 563 -34.56 3.76 -14.35
CA TRP A 563 -34.97 2.38 -14.57
C TRP A 563 -35.25 1.66 -13.25
N LEU A 564 -36.39 0.96 -13.21
CA LEU A 564 -36.82 0.10 -12.12
C LEU A 564 -36.62 -1.37 -12.54
N HIS A 565 -35.95 -2.14 -11.69
CA HIS A 565 -35.84 -3.58 -11.84
C HIS A 565 -37.22 -4.24 -11.72
N CYS A 566 -37.53 -5.21 -12.59
CA CYS A 566 -38.79 -5.96 -12.60
C CYS A 566 -38.51 -7.44 -12.85
N ASP A 567 -38.71 -8.30 -11.84
CA ASP A 567 -38.61 -9.75 -12.02
C ASP A 567 -39.99 -10.41 -11.93
N SER A 568 -40.55 -10.75 -13.08
CA SER A 568 -41.86 -11.41 -13.19
C SER A 568 -41.89 -12.80 -12.54
N CYS A 569 -40.75 -13.50 -12.49
CA CYS A 569 -40.69 -14.81 -11.84
C CYS A 569 -40.84 -14.70 -10.32
N GLU A 570 -40.43 -13.57 -9.75
CA GLU A 570 -40.40 -13.34 -8.31
C GLU A 570 -41.50 -12.38 -7.83
N ASP A 571 -42.25 -11.73 -8.74
CA ASP A 571 -43.21 -10.65 -8.43
C ASP A 571 -42.55 -9.54 -7.60
N GLN A 572 -41.38 -9.11 -8.09
CA GLN A 572 -40.55 -8.08 -7.46
C GLN A 572 -40.38 -6.88 -8.38
N LEU A 573 -40.55 -5.70 -7.79
CA LEU A 573 -40.34 -4.40 -8.42
C LEU A 573 -39.32 -3.62 -7.58
N ASP A 574 -38.30 -3.09 -8.26
CA ASP A 574 -37.19 -2.29 -7.71
C ASP A 574 -36.36 -2.99 -6.63
N CYS A 575 -36.08 -4.29 -6.84
CA CYS A 575 -35.29 -5.14 -5.94
C CYS A 575 -34.01 -5.69 -6.60
N PRO A 576 -33.10 -4.86 -7.15
CA PRO A 576 -31.96 -5.34 -7.91
C PRO A 576 -30.94 -6.18 -7.11
N LEU A 577 -30.83 -6.02 -5.79
CA LEU A 577 -29.86 -6.78 -5.00
C LEU A 577 -30.35 -8.18 -4.59
N THR A 578 -31.57 -8.57 -4.98
CA THR A 578 -32.10 -9.93 -4.74
C THR A 578 -31.16 -11.03 -5.23
N TYR A 579 -30.45 -10.82 -6.34
CA TYR A 579 -29.59 -11.86 -6.92
C TYR A 579 -28.26 -12.04 -6.17
N GLU A 580 -27.56 -10.95 -5.87
CA GLU A 580 -26.27 -11.02 -5.16
C GLU A 580 -26.46 -11.28 -3.66
N VAL A 581 -27.39 -10.56 -3.02
CA VAL A 581 -27.58 -10.60 -1.57
C VAL A 581 -28.58 -11.68 -1.16
N GLY A 582 -29.74 -11.75 -1.81
CA GLY A 582 -30.77 -12.74 -1.50
C GLY A 582 -30.35 -14.16 -1.90
N TRP A 583 -29.93 -14.34 -3.16
CA TRP A 583 -29.60 -15.66 -3.71
C TRP A 583 -28.13 -16.04 -3.57
N GLY A 584 -27.23 -15.09 -3.27
CA GLY A 584 -25.79 -15.35 -3.21
C GLY A 584 -25.15 -15.64 -4.57
N LYS A 585 -25.79 -15.21 -5.68
CA LYS A 585 -25.26 -15.48 -7.03
C LYS A 585 -23.90 -14.81 -7.24
N LYS A 586 -23.02 -15.56 -7.89
CA LYS A 586 -21.68 -15.13 -8.31
C LYS A 586 -21.75 -14.44 -9.68
N LEU A 587 -22.26 -13.21 -9.71
CA LEU A 587 -22.51 -12.43 -10.93
C LEU A 587 -21.20 -12.08 -11.69
N SER A 588 -21.32 -11.78 -12.99
CA SER A 588 -20.21 -11.31 -13.85
C SER A 588 -20.62 -10.19 -14.82
N TYR A 589 -21.43 -10.50 -15.83
CA TYR A 589 -21.92 -9.52 -16.80
C TYR A 589 -23.45 -9.48 -16.81
N ILE A 590 -24.01 -8.28 -16.74
CA ILE A 590 -25.44 -8.03 -16.85
C ILE A 590 -25.66 -6.93 -17.89
N PHE A 591 -26.42 -7.24 -18.93
CA PHE A 591 -26.72 -6.34 -20.02
C PHE A 591 -28.22 -6.10 -20.12
N SER A 592 -28.60 -4.83 -20.25
CA SER A 592 -29.99 -4.43 -20.47
C SER A 592 -30.16 -3.96 -21.91
N PHE A 593 -31.21 -4.45 -22.56
CA PHE A 593 -31.51 -4.21 -23.97
C PHE A 593 -32.87 -3.55 -24.11
N GLY A 594 -32.90 -2.29 -24.53
CA GLY A 594 -34.10 -1.58 -24.94
C GLY A 594 -34.28 -1.60 -26.46
N TYR A 595 -35.34 -0.94 -26.94
CA TYR A 595 -35.54 -0.76 -28.38
C TYR A 595 -34.44 0.11 -29.02
N ASP A 596 -34.01 1.14 -28.30
CA ASP A 596 -33.12 2.22 -28.76
C ASP A 596 -31.81 2.31 -27.96
N GLU A 597 -31.51 1.32 -27.12
CA GLU A 597 -30.29 1.32 -26.32
C GLU A 597 -29.86 -0.07 -25.84
N VAL A 598 -28.57 -0.18 -25.51
CA VAL A 598 -27.93 -1.29 -24.82
C VAL A 598 -27.08 -0.71 -23.69
N VAL A 599 -27.18 -1.26 -22.48
CA VAL A 599 -26.46 -0.75 -21.31
C VAL A 599 -25.86 -1.89 -20.50
N ASP A 600 -24.60 -1.75 -20.07
CA ASP A 600 -24.03 -2.62 -19.03
C ASP A 600 -24.55 -2.14 -17.67
N THR A 601 -25.55 -2.84 -17.15
CA THR A 601 -26.22 -2.48 -15.90
C THR A 601 -25.68 -3.28 -14.72
N THR A 602 -24.57 -4.02 -14.87
CA THR A 602 -23.98 -4.89 -13.83
C THR A 602 -23.85 -4.19 -12.48
N ARG A 603 -23.47 -2.91 -12.48
CA ARG A 603 -23.29 -2.12 -11.25
C ARG A 603 -24.57 -1.88 -10.44
N ARG A 604 -25.75 -1.94 -11.08
CA ARG A 604 -27.05 -1.83 -10.38
C ARG A 604 -27.31 -3.04 -9.49
N TYR A 605 -26.78 -4.20 -9.85
CA TYR A 605 -27.08 -5.51 -9.26
C TYR A 605 -25.98 -6.02 -8.30
N THR A 606 -25.02 -5.17 -7.92
CA THR A 606 -23.89 -5.55 -7.06
C THR A 606 -23.49 -4.47 -6.07
N GLN A 607 -23.16 -4.88 -4.85
CA GLN A 607 -22.47 -4.07 -3.85
C GLN A 607 -20.96 -4.29 -3.87
N ARG A 608 -20.50 -5.40 -4.45
CA ARG A 608 -19.11 -5.89 -4.41
C ARG A 608 -18.45 -5.84 -5.78
N TRP A 609 -18.44 -4.65 -6.37
CA TRP A 609 -17.86 -4.41 -7.70
C TRP A 609 -16.43 -4.98 -7.89
N SER A 610 -15.57 -4.87 -6.88
CA SER A 610 -14.20 -5.40 -6.91
C SER A 610 -14.16 -6.93 -7.10
N GLU A 611 -15.11 -7.67 -6.55
CA GLU A 611 -15.19 -9.13 -6.67
C GLU A 611 -15.80 -9.60 -8.00
N ILE A 612 -16.63 -8.77 -8.63
CA ILE A 612 -17.19 -9.06 -9.96
C ILE A 612 -16.12 -8.82 -11.03
N LEU A 613 -15.32 -7.76 -10.90
CA LEU A 613 -14.23 -7.45 -11.84
C LEU A 613 -13.26 -8.63 -12.03
N THR A 614 -12.96 -9.40 -10.97
CA THR A 614 -12.06 -10.55 -11.09
C THR A 614 -12.63 -11.69 -11.94
N ARG A 615 -13.95 -11.74 -12.15
CA ARG A 615 -14.67 -12.76 -12.92
C ARG A 615 -14.98 -12.32 -14.35
N ARG A 616 -14.86 -11.02 -14.64
CA ARG A 616 -15.10 -10.42 -15.96
C ARG A 616 -13.87 -10.58 -16.84
N GLN A 617 -13.64 -11.82 -17.29
CA GLN A 617 -12.46 -12.18 -18.08
C GLN A 617 -12.77 -12.47 -19.56
N ASP A 618 -14.04 -12.49 -19.97
CA ASP A 618 -14.39 -12.78 -21.37
C ASP A 618 -13.87 -11.75 -22.40
N VAL A 619 -13.94 -10.44 -22.10
CA VAL A 619 -13.49 -9.36 -22.99
C VAL A 619 -12.88 -8.21 -22.16
N SER A 620 -12.17 -7.28 -22.81
CA SER A 620 -11.71 -6.05 -22.16
C SER A 620 -12.88 -5.12 -21.82
N GLU A 621 -12.87 -4.53 -20.62
CA GLU A 621 -13.85 -3.51 -20.20
C GLU A 621 -13.86 -2.28 -21.12
N ASP A 622 -12.68 -1.85 -21.59
CA ASP A 622 -12.57 -0.70 -22.49
C ASP A 622 -13.20 -1.01 -23.86
N TRP A 623 -12.96 -2.20 -24.39
CA TRP A 623 -13.57 -2.68 -25.63
C TRP A 623 -15.08 -2.81 -25.48
N LEU A 624 -15.56 -3.37 -24.37
CA LEU A 624 -16.98 -3.57 -24.11
C LEU A 624 -17.73 -2.23 -24.04
N ARG A 625 -17.21 -1.27 -23.28
CA ARG A 625 -17.77 0.09 -23.20
C ARG A 625 -17.82 0.77 -24.57
N THR A 626 -16.74 0.66 -25.35
CA THR A 626 -16.65 1.26 -26.69
C THR A 626 -17.66 0.63 -27.64
N THR A 627 -17.78 -0.70 -27.62
CA THR A 627 -18.71 -1.46 -28.48
C THR A 627 -20.17 -1.10 -28.16
N ILE A 628 -20.53 -1.04 -26.88
CA ILE A 628 -21.87 -0.62 -26.45
C ILE A 628 -22.15 0.82 -26.90
N SER A 629 -21.20 1.73 -26.72
CA SER A 629 -21.32 3.12 -27.18
C SER A 629 -21.57 3.22 -28.70
N GLN A 630 -20.84 2.43 -29.50
CA GLN A 630 -21.03 2.38 -30.96
C GLN A 630 -22.41 1.84 -31.34
N ILE A 631 -22.88 0.80 -30.67
CA ILE A 631 -24.24 0.28 -30.88
C ILE A 631 -25.27 1.38 -30.59
N ASN A 632 -25.15 2.06 -29.45
CA ASN A 632 -26.08 3.12 -29.05
C ASN A 632 -26.04 4.33 -29.99
N HIS A 633 -24.86 4.74 -30.45
CA HIS A 633 -24.74 5.82 -31.45
C HIS A 633 -25.49 5.46 -32.74
N GLY A 634 -25.28 4.25 -33.27
CA GLY A 634 -26.00 3.79 -34.45
C GLY A 634 -27.50 3.57 -34.23
N LEU A 635 -27.96 3.44 -32.99
CA LEU A 635 -29.39 3.45 -32.66
C LEU A 635 -29.92 4.89 -32.62
N GLN A 636 -29.20 5.82 -32.00
CA GLN A 636 -29.55 7.24 -31.91
C GLN A 636 -29.65 7.94 -33.27
N GLU A 637 -28.79 7.59 -34.23
CA GLU A 637 -28.87 8.10 -35.61
C GLU A 637 -30.21 7.80 -36.31
N ARG A 638 -30.92 6.77 -35.86
CA ARG A 638 -32.23 6.36 -36.39
C ARG A 638 -33.41 6.95 -35.63
N GLN A 639 -33.15 7.72 -34.57
CA GLN A 639 -34.18 8.33 -33.72
C GLN A 639 -34.44 9.78 -34.10
N SER A 640 -35.57 10.31 -33.63
CA SER A 640 -35.86 11.74 -33.77
C SER A 640 -34.93 12.58 -32.86
N PRO A 641 -34.62 13.84 -33.22
CA PRO A 641 -33.78 14.71 -32.40
C PRO A 641 -34.29 14.85 -30.96
N GLU A 642 -35.61 14.89 -30.76
CA GLU A 642 -36.23 14.98 -29.44
C GLU A 642 -35.97 13.73 -28.61
N ARG A 643 -36.09 12.55 -29.21
CA ARG A 643 -35.81 11.27 -28.54
C ARG A 643 -34.33 11.15 -28.19
N VAL A 644 -33.42 11.59 -29.05
CA VAL A 644 -31.97 11.60 -28.76
C VAL A 644 -31.64 12.45 -27.54
N VAL A 645 -32.27 13.62 -27.37
CA VAL A 645 -32.08 14.47 -26.19
C VAL A 645 -32.51 13.74 -24.91
N ILE A 646 -33.67 13.07 -24.95
CA ILE A 646 -34.19 12.28 -23.82
C ILE A 646 -33.22 11.13 -23.49
N LEU A 647 -32.82 10.34 -24.48
CA LEU A 647 -31.91 9.20 -24.29
C LEU A 647 -30.55 9.65 -23.73
N THR A 648 -30.02 10.77 -24.20
CA THR A 648 -28.74 11.31 -23.73
C THR A 648 -28.85 11.75 -22.26
N ALA A 649 -29.91 12.47 -21.89
CA ALA A 649 -30.14 12.89 -20.51
C ALA A 649 -30.29 11.69 -19.56
N ARG A 650 -31.06 10.67 -19.96
CA ARG A 650 -31.24 9.43 -19.20
C ARG A 650 -29.94 8.65 -19.04
N ALA A 651 -29.16 8.50 -20.10
CA ALA A 651 -27.86 7.82 -20.04
C ALA A 651 -26.88 8.51 -19.07
N ILE A 652 -26.88 9.85 -19.03
CA ILE A 652 -26.06 10.62 -18.06
C ILE A 652 -26.56 10.39 -16.62
N SER A 653 -27.87 10.38 -16.41
CA SER A 653 -28.48 10.13 -15.10
C SER A 653 -28.16 8.71 -14.60
N GLU A 654 -28.38 7.71 -15.45
CA GLU A 654 -28.12 6.30 -15.18
C GLU A 654 -26.62 6.04 -14.91
N GLN A 655 -25.71 6.67 -15.66
CA GLN A 655 -24.28 6.52 -15.40
C GLN A 655 -23.89 7.02 -14.00
N LYS A 656 -24.50 8.12 -13.51
CA LYS A 656 -24.28 8.60 -12.14
C LYS A 656 -24.85 7.63 -11.11
N GLU A 657 -26.04 7.08 -11.37
CA GLU A 657 -26.68 6.07 -10.52
C GLU A 657 -25.80 4.82 -10.39
N LEU A 658 -25.29 4.29 -11.51
CA LEU A 658 -24.45 3.09 -11.55
C LEU A 658 -23.09 3.27 -10.84
N LEU A 659 -22.60 4.51 -10.70
CA LEU A 659 -21.38 4.79 -9.94
C LEU A 659 -21.63 4.83 -8.43
N TYR A 660 -22.86 5.07 -8.00
CA TYR A 660 -23.24 5.12 -6.59
C TYR A 660 -23.43 3.72 -6.01
N ARG A 661 -22.90 3.48 -4.80
CA ARG A 661 -23.04 2.18 -4.12
C ARG A 661 -24.43 2.07 -3.48
N ARG A 662 -25.24 1.11 -3.92
CA ARG A 662 -26.56 0.79 -3.34
C ARG A 662 -26.45 -0.07 -2.07
N SER A 663 -27.36 0.14 -1.13
CA SER A 663 -27.55 -0.68 0.08
C SER A 663 -28.74 -1.60 -0.10
N ALA A 664 -28.69 -2.83 0.42
CA ALA A 664 -29.76 -3.81 0.29
C ALA A 664 -30.97 -3.44 1.14
N GLN A 665 -32.16 -3.54 0.57
CA GLN A 665 -33.44 -3.38 1.24
C GLN A 665 -33.93 -4.70 1.86
N MET A 666 -34.79 -4.64 2.87
CA MET A 666 -35.28 -5.84 3.60
C MET A 666 -35.96 -6.88 2.69
N ASN A 667 -36.63 -6.44 1.64
CA ASN A 667 -37.28 -7.31 0.65
C ASN A 667 -36.30 -8.02 -0.30
N GLU A 668 -35.05 -7.54 -0.42
CA GLU A 668 -34.00 -8.09 -1.28
C GLU A 668 -33.17 -9.21 -0.63
N VAL A 669 -33.29 -9.39 0.70
CA VAL A 669 -32.53 -10.40 1.46
C VAL A 669 -33.19 -11.78 1.39
N LYS A 670 -34.36 -11.89 0.75
CA LYS A 670 -35.12 -13.14 0.65
C LYS A 670 -34.51 -14.06 -0.40
N GLY A 671 -34.50 -15.37 -0.09
CA GLY A 671 -34.08 -16.40 -1.04
C GLY A 671 -35.07 -16.58 -2.20
N ARG A 672 -34.64 -17.34 -3.21
CA ARG A 672 -35.37 -17.57 -4.45
C ARG A 672 -36.70 -18.29 -4.25
N VAL A 673 -37.75 -17.79 -4.89
CA VAL A 673 -39.09 -18.38 -4.81
C VAL A 673 -39.33 -19.35 -5.97
N SER A 674 -38.88 -19.04 -7.20
CA SER A 674 -39.03 -19.91 -8.39
C SER A 674 -38.10 -21.14 -8.42
N GLY A 675 -38.54 -22.25 -9.04
CA GLY A 675 -37.77 -23.50 -9.14
C GLY A 675 -38.09 -24.53 -8.04
N SER A 676 -37.70 -25.80 -8.25
CA SER A 676 -37.86 -26.85 -7.23
C SER A 676 -36.95 -26.60 -6.02
N ALA A 677 -37.34 -27.10 -4.85
CA ALA A 677 -36.55 -26.97 -3.61
C ALA A 677 -35.13 -27.55 -3.78
N GLU A 678 -35.05 -28.77 -4.32
CA GLU A 678 -33.78 -29.46 -4.62
C GLU A 678 -32.85 -28.65 -5.52
N TRP A 679 -33.39 -27.98 -6.54
CA TRP A 679 -32.61 -27.16 -7.47
C TRP A 679 -32.10 -25.87 -6.82
N LYS A 680 -32.89 -25.27 -5.92
CA LYS A 680 -32.48 -24.07 -5.16
C LYS A 680 -31.40 -24.40 -4.12
N ASP A 681 -31.53 -25.53 -3.45
CA ASP A 681 -30.57 -25.98 -2.43
C ASP A 681 -29.21 -26.34 -3.06
N GLN A 682 -29.21 -27.04 -4.21
CA GLN A 682 -27.98 -27.33 -4.97
C GLN A 682 -27.19 -26.07 -5.36
N ARG A 683 -27.88 -24.94 -5.51
CA ARG A 683 -27.29 -23.66 -5.93
C ARG A 683 -27.09 -22.69 -4.77
N ASN A 684 -27.45 -23.07 -3.55
CA ASN A 684 -27.45 -22.23 -2.34
C ASN A 684 -28.30 -20.93 -2.49
N GLU A 685 -29.35 -20.96 -3.29
CA GLU A 685 -30.19 -19.79 -3.59
C GLU A 685 -31.42 -19.69 -2.66
N ALA A 686 -31.53 -20.54 -1.62
CA ALA A 686 -32.68 -20.61 -0.70
C ALA A 686 -32.75 -19.48 0.35
N GLY A 687 -31.70 -18.65 0.49
CA GLY A 687 -31.60 -17.55 1.47
C GLY A 687 -31.09 -18.00 2.84
N LYS A 688 -30.46 -17.08 3.60
CA LYS A 688 -30.01 -17.36 4.99
C LYS A 688 -31.20 -17.25 5.94
N GLN A 689 -31.53 -18.31 6.68
CA GLN A 689 -32.51 -18.23 7.76
C GLN A 689 -31.99 -17.28 8.84
N GLY A 690 -32.83 -16.33 9.28
CA GLY A 690 -32.44 -15.23 10.17
C GLY A 690 -32.05 -15.70 11.56
N GLU A 691 -30.89 -15.23 12.03
CA GLU A 691 -30.54 -15.18 13.45
C GLU A 691 -30.77 -13.75 13.97
N GLU A 692 -31.40 -13.63 15.13
CA GLU A 692 -31.86 -12.40 15.78
C GLU A 692 -30.75 -11.42 16.22
N PRO A 693 -31.08 -10.12 16.43
CA PRO A 693 -30.09 -9.07 16.66
C PRO A 693 -29.57 -9.06 18.10
N HIS A 694 -28.35 -9.54 18.30
CA HIS A 694 -27.58 -9.23 19.51
C HIS A 694 -26.90 -7.87 19.38
N HIS A 695 -27.19 -6.98 20.34
CA HIS A 695 -26.50 -5.73 20.58
C HIS A 695 -24.97 -5.90 20.58
N ASN A 696 -24.26 -5.09 19.79
CA ASN A 696 -22.87 -4.77 20.07
C ASN A 696 -22.52 -3.31 19.73
N VAL A 697 -21.80 -2.75 20.70
CA VAL A 697 -21.23 -1.41 20.89
C VAL A 697 -20.48 -0.87 19.65
N PRO A 698 -20.49 0.45 19.38
CA PRO A 698 -19.75 1.03 18.27
C PRO A 698 -18.25 1.05 18.56
N SER A 699 -17.51 0.14 17.91
CA SER A 699 -16.06 0.17 17.87
C SER A 699 -15.56 1.11 16.76
N THR A 700 -14.97 2.21 17.21
CA THR A 700 -13.79 2.89 16.65
C THR A 700 -13.79 3.29 15.16
N VAL A 701 -13.90 4.61 14.98
CA VAL A 701 -13.46 5.41 13.83
C VAL A 701 -12.13 4.89 13.27
N LYS A 702 -12.12 4.56 11.96
CA LYS A 702 -10.89 4.24 11.21
C LYS A 702 -10.02 5.48 11.08
N ILE A 703 -8.88 5.47 11.76
CA ILE A 703 -7.80 6.44 11.63
C ILE A 703 -6.96 6.06 10.41
N SER A 704 -6.69 7.02 9.53
CA SER A 704 -5.71 6.91 8.43
C SER A 704 -4.33 6.46 8.94
N PRO A 705 -3.57 5.64 8.19
CA PRO A 705 -2.33 5.05 8.70
C PRO A 705 -1.33 6.15 9.11
N ALA A 706 -0.84 6.06 10.34
CA ALA A 706 0.13 6.99 10.90
C ALA A 706 1.52 6.77 10.27
N VAL A 707 2.18 7.85 9.87
CA VAL A 707 3.59 7.85 9.43
C VAL A 707 4.47 7.33 10.58
N PRO A 708 5.31 6.29 10.38
CA PRO A 708 6.19 5.78 11.42
C PRO A 708 7.22 6.82 11.90
N SER A 709 7.55 6.88 13.20
CA SER A 709 8.58 7.79 13.74
C SER A 709 9.94 7.63 13.05
N ALA A 710 10.26 6.43 12.56
CA ALA A 710 11.49 6.14 11.82
C ALA A 710 11.62 6.96 10.52
N GLU A 711 10.52 7.09 9.77
CA GLU A 711 10.47 7.87 8.52
C GLU A 711 10.67 9.38 8.80
N VAL A 712 10.12 9.86 9.93
CA VAL A 712 10.32 11.24 10.38
C VAL A 712 11.78 11.50 10.75
N LEU A 713 12.37 10.64 11.57
CA LEU A 713 13.76 10.74 12.03
C LEU A 713 14.76 10.63 10.87
N GLN A 714 14.47 9.80 9.87
CA GLN A 714 15.28 9.69 8.65
C GLN A 714 15.29 11.01 7.87
N ASN A 715 14.13 11.66 7.74
CA ASN A 715 14.04 12.97 7.11
C ASN A 715 14.74 14.07 7.94
N ILE A 716 14.73 13.99 9.28
CA ILE A 716 15.49 14.91 10.15
C ILE A 716 16.99 14.72 9.90
N CYS A 717 17.46 13.47 9.86
CA CYS A 717 18.85 13.13 9.57
C CYS A 717 19.28 13.69 8.20
N LYS A 718 18.50 13.42 7.15
CA LYS A 718 18.73 13.93 5.80
C LYS A 718 18.86 15.45 5.80
N ASN A 719 17.91 16.16 6.42
CA ASN A 719 17.95 17.61 6.49
C ASN A 719 19.20 18.12 7.21
N LEU A 720 19.64 17.48 8.31
CA LEU A 720 20.85 17.85 9.05
C LEU A 720 22.16 17.66 8.26
N VAL A 721 22.20 16.71 7.32
CA VAL A 721 23.42 16.38 6.54
C VAL A 721 23.53 17.19 5.25
N ILE A 722 22.46 17.22 4.45
CA ILE A 722 22.47 17.80 3.09
C ILE A 722 21.66 19.09 2.97
N GLY A 723 20.76 19.35 3.92
CA GLY A 723 19.94 20.55 3.91
C GLY A 723 18.69 20.42 3.04
N CYS A 724 17.83 21.43 3.12
CA CYS A 724 16.64 21.53 2.29
C CYS A 724 16.84 22.53 1.15
N GLN A 725 15.93 22.49 0.16
CA GLN A 725 15.97 23.35 -1.02
C GLN A 725 15.53 24.80 -0.74
N PHE A 726 14.94 25.07 0.43
CA PHE A 726 14.50 26.41 0.78
C PHE A 726 15.70 27.29 1.10
N ALA A 727 15.96 28.27 0.24
CA ALA A 727 17.00 29.26 0.42
C ALA A 727 16.89 29.90 1.81
N ASP A 728 15.74 30.46 2.20
CA ASP A 728 15.60 31.19 3.47
C ASP A 728 15.24 30.30 4.68
N CYS A 729 15.70 29.05 4.66
CA CYS A 729 15.55 28.13 5.78
C CYS A 729 16.28 28.66 7.01
N ALA A 730 15.59 28.68 8.16
CA ALA A 730 16.17 29.01 9.46
C ALA A 730 16.13 27.81 10.43
N ASN A 731 15.70 26.64 9.95
CA ASN A 731 15.49 25.47 10.80
C ASN A 731 16.83 24.96 11.38
N PRO A 732 16.99 24.86 12.72
CA PRO A 732 18.21 24.38 13.35
C PRO A 732 18.48 22.88 13.08
N PHE A 733 17.49 22.12 12.60
CA PHE A 733 17.63 20.72 12.20
C PHE A 733 17.82 20.54 10.68
N CYS A 734 18.37 21.55 10.01
CA CYS A 734 18.61 21.56 8.58
C CYS A 734 19.99 22.16 8.27
N PHE A 735 20.84 21.49 7.50
CA PHE A 735 22.15 21.99 7.10
C PHE A 735 22.07 23.36 6.41
N THR A 736 21.11 23.55 5.48
CA THR A 736 20.85 24.85 4.83
C THR A 736 20.56 25.93 5.88
N GLY A 737 19.73 25.62 6.88
CA GLY A 737 19.40 26.55 7.97
C GLY A 737 20.58 26.82 8.90
N ARG A 738 21.29 25.78 9.32
CA ARG A 738 22.44 25.86 10.24
C ARG A 738 23.59 26.67 9.65
N THR A 739 23.87 26.47 8.36
CA THR A 739 24.94 27.17 7.63
C THR A 739 24.60 28.65 7.44
N ARG A 740 23.36 28.97 7.03
CA ARG A 740 22.94 30.36 6.79
C ARG A 740 22.79 31.19 8.06
N MET A 741 22.30 30.58 9.13
CA MET A 741 22.17 31.27 10.42
C MET A 741 23.50 31.31 11.20
N CYS A 742 24.60 30.80 10.63
CA CYS A 742 25.91 30.73 11.26
C CYS A 742 25.84 30.13 12.67
N TYR A 743 25.18 28.99 12.82
CA TYR A 743 25.28 28.23 14.06
C TYR A 743 26.73 27.76 14.22
N LEU A 744 27.33 28.01 15.38
CA LEU A 744 28.70 27.60 15.68
C LEU A 744 28.82 26.07 15.61
N GLY A 745 29.89 25.57 14.97
CA GLY A 745 30.23 24.14 14.98
C GLY A 745 29.57 23.27 13.91
N VAL A 746 29.18 23.83 12.74
CA VAL A 746 28.77 23.03 11.57
C VAL A 746 30.01 22.60 10.78
N PRO A 747 30.35 21.30 10.72
CA PRO A 747 31.50 20.83 9.95
C PRO A 747 31.34 21.08 8.45
N SER A 748 32.42 21.51 7.79
CA SER A 748 32.48 21.56 6.32
C SER A 748 32.58 20.16 5.71
N ASP A 749 33.09 19.19 6.47
CA ASP A 749 33.18 17.79 6.08
C ASP A 749 31.82 17.07 6.20
N VAL A 750 31.42 16.36 5.15
CA VAL A 750 30.11 15.68 5.08
C VAL A 750 30.06 14.51 6.07
N THR A 751 31.18 13.84 6.31
CA THR A 751 31.30 12.70 7.24
C THR A 751 31.10 13.16 8.67
N GLU A 752 31.75 14.26 9.06
CA GLU A 752 31.55 14.88 10.37
C GLU A 752 30.10 15.38 10.55
N ARG A 753 29.48 15.93 9.50
CA ARG A 753 28.04 16.29 9.54
C ARG A 753 27.13 15.08 9.70
N ALA A 754 27.41 13.99 8.99
CA ALA A 754 26.65 12.74 9.11
C ALA A 754 26.78 12.15 10.52
N ALA A 755 27.99 12.13 11.08
CA ALA A 755 28.22 11.68 12.46
C ALA A 755 27.43 12.54 13.48
N GLN A 756 27.46 13.87 13.35
CA GLN A 756 26.67 14.77 14.20
C GLN A 756 25.16 14.59 14.02
N ALA A 757 24.68 14.41 12.78
CA ALA A 757 23.26 14.20 12.49
C ALA A 757 22.75 12.89 13.12
N LEU A 758 23.54 11.82 13.05
CA LEU A 758 23.22 10.53 13.68
C LEU A 758 23.15 10.65 15.21
N GLN A 759 24.07 11.38 15.84
CA GLN A 759 24.03 11.63 17.29
C GLN A 759 22.75 12.36 17.71
N ILE A 760 22.35 13.41 16.99
CA ILE A 760 21.12 14.17 17.25
C ILE A 760 19.88 13.29 17.07
N VAL A 761 19.81 12.50 16.00
CA VAL A 761 18.68 11.61 15.71
C VAL A 761 18.58 10.46 16.71
N GLN A 762 19.70 9.90 17.14
CA GLN A 762 19.76 8.86 18.17
C GLN A 762 19.29 9.40 19.54
N ALA A 763 19.65 10.65 19.89
CA ALA A 763 19.15 11.31 21.09
C ALA A 763 17.62 11.51 21.04
N LEU A 764 17.09 12.02 19.93
CA LEU A 764 15.64 12.19 19.73
C LEU A 764 14.88 10.85 19.78
N SER A 765 15.46 9.79 19.20
CA SER A 765 14.88 8.44 19.22
C SER A 765 14.81 7.85 20.63
N SER A 766 15.77 8.18 21.51
CA SER A 766 15.83 7.65 22.88
C SER A 766 14.81 8.24 23.85
N MET A 767 14.20 9.37 23.48
CA MET A 767 13.23 10.11 24.29
C MET A 767 11.77 9.74 23.96
N GLU A 768 11.57 8.78 23.05
CA GLU A 768 10.26 8.20 22.67
C GLU A 768 9.19 9.24 22.27
N PHE A 769 9.60 10.33 21.60
CA PHE A 769 8.66 11.31 21.07
C PHE A 769 7.70 10.67 20.05
N LEU A 770 6.43 11.09 20.09
CA LEU A 770 5.44 10.65 19.11
C LEU A 770 5.81 11.14 17.70
N PRO A 771 5.43 10.42 16.63
CA PRO A 771 5.69 10.85 15.26
C PRO A 771 5.17 12.27 14.97
N ALA A 772 4.00 12.61 15.53
CA ALA A 772 3.40 13.93 15.40
C ALA A 772 4.25 15.04 16.05
N SER A 773 4.89 14.77 17.19
CA SER A 773 5.82 15.69 17.85
C SER A 773 7.06 15.90 16.97
N LEU A 774 7.64 14.81 16.46
CA LEU A 774 8.84 14.86 15.62
C LEU A 774 8.62 15.58 14.29
N MET A 775 7.40 15.58 13.75
CA MET A 775 7.04 16.38 12.57
C MET A 775 7.23 17.88 12.78
N MET A 776 7.21 18.37 14.02
CA MET A 776 7.45 19.79 14.33
C MET A 776 8.90 20.23 14.08
N ILE A 777 9.83 19.29 13.93
CA ILE A 777 11.23 19.52 13.57
C ILE A 777 11.42 19.71 12.05
N MET A 778 10.47 19.26 11.22
CA MET A 778 10.61 19.35 9.77
C MET A 778 10.66 20.78 9.25
N CYS A 779 11.38 20.97 8.13
CA CYS A 779 11.36 22.22 7.40
C CYS A 779 9.92 22.53 6.96
N PRO A 780 9.41 23.74 7.23
CA PRO A 780 8.04 24.11 6.90
C PRO A 780 7.91 24.24 5.39
N LEU A 781 6.73 23.88 4.87
CA LEU A 781 6.42 23.97 3.44
C LEU A 781 6.09 25.40 3.00
N GLU A 782 5.71 26.27 3.94
CA GLU A 782 5.33 27.67 3.68
C GLU A 782 6.29 28.64 4.41
N PRO A 783 6.89 29.64 3.71
CA PRO A 783 7.86 30.59 4.28
C PRO A 783 7.33 31.51 5.40
N THR A 784 6.02 31.51 5.59
CA THR A 784 5.26 32.48 6.39
C THR A 784 4.70 31.89 7.68
N GLU A 785 5.21 30.73 8.10
CA GLU A 785 4.80 30.07 9.34
C GLU A 785 5.49 30.70 10.57
N LEU A 786 4.76 30.82 11.69
CA LEU A 786 5.30 31.34 12.97
C LEU A 786 6.60 30.63 13.39
N ARG A 787 6.71 29.31 13.20
CA ARG A 787 7.92 28.54 13.53
C ARG A 787 9.17 29.09 12.85
N GLN A 788 9.06 29.49 11.59
CA GLN A 788 10.18 30.05 10.85
C GLN A 788 10.57 31.44 11.37
N TYR A 789 9.60 32.27 11.76
CA TYR A 789 9.87 33.55 12.42
C TYR A 789 10.59 33.34 13.76
N ILE A 790 10.16 32.37 14.57
CA ILE A 790 10.82 32.04 15.84
C ILE A 790 12.26 31.54 15.58
N TRP A 791 12.47 30.58 14.68
CA TRP A 791 13.80 30.05 14.38
C TRP A 791 14.77 31.11 13.83
N LYS A 792 14.30 32.07 13.01
CA LYS A 792 15.13 33.20 12.54
C LYS A 792 15.70 34.05 13.68
N ASN A 793 15.02 34.06 14.82
CA ASN A 793 15.45 34.76 16.04
C ASN A 793 16.26 33.86 17.00
N LYS A 794 16.73 32.68 16.56
CA LYS A 794 17.65 31.79 17.28
C LYS A 794 17.23 31.53 18.75
N PRO A 795 16.08 30.88 18.97
CA PRO A 795 15.55 30.66 20.31
C PRO A 795 16.53 29.83 21.15
N LEU A 796 16.65 30.16 22.44
CA LEU A 796 17.32 29.31 23.44
C LEU A 796 16.49 28.07 23.76
N MET A 797 15.16 28.20 23.68
CA MET A 797 14.18 27.13 23.86
C MET A 797 12.95 27.47 23.04
N TYR A 798 12.34 26.48 22.40
CA TYR A 798 11.09 26.63 21.69
C TYR A 798 10.20 25.39 21.84
N LEU A 799 9.12 25.52 22.61
CA LEU A 799 8.12 24.51 22.87
C LEU A 799 6.80 24.87 22.14
N PRO A 800 6.38 24.12 21.11
CA PRO A 800 5.13 24.38 20.39
C PRO A 800 3.86 23.80 21.06
N LEU A 801 3.97 23.10 22.20
CA LEU A 801 2.88 22.71 23.12
C LEU A 801 1.54 22.20 22.51
N GLN A 802 1.56 21.26 21.56
CA GLN A 802 0.37 20.87 20.76
C GLN A 802 0.07 19.36 20.56
N ASP A 803 0.71 18.45 21.31
CA ASP A 803 0.69 17.00 21.02
C ASP A 803 -0.35 16.18 21.81
N PHE A 804 -0.80 15.03 21.30
CA PHE A 804 -1.71 14.13 22.04
C PHE A 804 -0.98 13.35 23.14
N PRO A 805 -1.41 13.38 24.42
CA PRO A 805 -0.94 12.41 25.40
C PRO A 805 -1.65 11.06 25.15
N VAL A 806 -0.88 9.98 25.00
CA VAL A 806 -1.43 8.61 24.99
C VAL A 806 -1.85 8.26 26.43
N MET A 807 -3.12 7.91 26.64
CA MET A 807 -3.70 7.61 27.96
C MET A 807 -3.25 6.27 28.57
N HIS A 808 -2.23 5.62 28.03
CA HIS A 808 -1.80 4.29 28.45
C HIS A 808 -0.31 4.32 28.78
N THR A 809 0.01 4.70 30.02
CA THR A 809 1.17 4.29 30.85
C THR A 809 1.41 5.34 31.95
N GLY A 810 1.87 4.89 33.11
CA GLY A 810 2.16 5.73 34.29
C GLY A 810 3.40 6.63 34.16
N GLY A 811 3.78 7.06 32.95
CA GLY A 811 5.03 7.77 32.66
C GLY A 811 4.94 9.30 32.57
N ASN A 812 6.12 9.94 32.51
CA ASN A 812 6.34 11.35 32.15
C ASN A 812 5.85 11.64 30.72
N VAL A 813 5.36 12.86 30.46
CA VAL A 813 4.87 13.28 29.13
C VAL A 813 5.84 14.34 28.59
N PRO A 814 6.86 13.96 27.80
CA PRO A 814 7.90 14.89 27.37
C PRO A 814 7.36 15.88 26.32
N LEU A 815 7.78 17.14 26.45
CA LEU A 815 7.51 18.23 25.51
C LEU A 815 8.78 18.52 24.73
N LEU A 816 8.69 18.36 23.40
CA LEU A 816 9.82 18.50 22.49
C LEU A 816 10.25 19.97 22.33
N ASP A 817 11.50 20.27 22.69
CA ASP A 817 12.18 21.50 22.29
C ASP A 817 12.69 21.40 20.85
N ILE A 818 12.20 22.30 19.99
CA ILE A 818 12.58 22.40 18.58
C ILE A 818 13.57 23.56 18.33
N SER A 819 14.18 24.13 19.37
CA SER A 819 15.21 25.18 19.23
C SER A 819 16.54 24.67 18.67
N GLY A 820 16.78 23.35 18.79
CA GLY A 820 18.07 22.73 18.47
C GLY A 820 19.03 22.60 19.66
N ASN A 821 18.64 23.07 20.85
CA ASN A 821 19.49 23.04 22.05
C ASN A 821 19.21 21.85 22.99
N GLY A 822 18.17 21.05 22.72
CA GLY A 822 17.84 19.86 23.51
C GLY A 822 17.20 20.14 24.87
N ASN A 823 16.60 21.32 25.04
CA ASN A 823 16.00 21.79 26.29
C ASN A 823 14.56 21.29 26.46
N HIS A 824 14.35 19.98 26.37
CA HIS A 824 13.02 19.35 26.44
C HIS A 824 12.37 19.57 27.82
N ALA A 825 11.07 19.84 27.86
CA ALA A 825 10.30 20.04 29.10
C ALA A 825 9.41 18.83 29.42
N ASN A 826 8.78 18.79 30.61
CA ASN A 826 7.89 17.70 31.00
C ASN A 826 6.50 18.22 31.38
N ASN A 827 5.45 17.69 30.74
CA ASN A 827 4.05 17.92 31.12
C ASN A 827 3.66 17.00 32.30
N SER A 828 4.29 17.22 33.45
CA SER A 828 4.16 16.39 34.65
C SER A 828 2.72 16.32 35.19
N GLN A 829 1.92 17.37 34.99
CA GLN A 829 0.54 17.47 35.45
C GLN A 829 -0.51 17.04 34.40
N ARG A 830 -0.04 16.46 33.29
CA ARG A 830 -0.88 15.90 32.21
C ARG A 830 -1.94 16.90 31.76
N CYS A 831 -1.53 18.14 31.53
CA CYS A 831 -2.38 19.18 30.97
C CYS A 831 -2.91 18.70 29.60
N ALA A 832 -4.19 18.96 29.32
CA ALA A 832 -4.80 18.55 28.06
C ALA A 832 -4.14 19.32 26.92
N LEU A 833 -3.80 18.61 25.84
CA LEU A 833 -3.16 19.17 24.67
C LEU A 833 -4.03 18.89 23.45
N ARG A 834 -4.22 19.88 22.58
CA ARG A 834 -4.99 19.77 21.34
C ARG A 834 -4.21 20.40 20.16
N LYS A 835 -4.25 19.75 18.99
CA LYS A 835 -3.65 20.24 17.71
C LYS A 835 -4.30 21.54 17.28
N PRO A 836 -3.57 22.60 16.82
CA PRO A 836 -3.10 22.71 15.41
C PRO A 836 -2.02 23.81 15.12
N PHE A 837 -1.36 23.75 13.95
CA PHE A 837 -0.92 24.97 13.27
C PHE A 837 -0.91 24.80 11.75
N ARG A 838 -1.75 25.60 11.08
CA ARG A 838 -1.40 26.35 9.87
C ARG A 838 -1.94 27.75 10.10
N VAL A 839 -1.14 28.61 10.74
CA VAL A 839 -1.47 30.04 10.77
C VAL A 839 -0.95 30.63 9.47
N ARG A 840 -1.87 30.75 8.51
CA ARG A 840 -1.63 31.50 7.28
C ARG A 840 -1.65 32.99 7.60
N THR A 841 -0.72 33.71 7.03
CA THR A 841 -0.71 35.18 7.02
C THR A 841 -1.93 35.67 6.25
N LEU A 842 -2.50 36.80 6.66
CA LEU A 842 -3.69 37.45 6.10
C LEU A 842 -3.56 37.91 4.62
N SER A 843 -2.51 37.55 3.88
CA SER A 843 -2.23 38.09 2.55
C SER A 843 -2.81 37.30 1.37
N GLN A 844 -3.53 36.20 1.58
CA GLN A 844 -4.14 35.41 0.49
C GLN A 844 -5.61 35.01 0.75
N ALA A 845 -6.39 35.91 1.36
CA ALA A 845 -7.84 35.77 1.40
C ALA A 845 -8.49 36.47 0.21
N ARG A 846 -8.32 35.96 -1.02
CA ARG A 846 -9.24 36.20 -2.14
C ARG A 846 -9.42 34.94 -2.98
N ASP A 847 -10.70 34.64 -3.25
CA ASP A 847 -11.27 33.72 -4.24
C ASP A 847 -11.67 32.28 -3.80
N THR A 848 -12.75 32.24 -3.00
CA THR A 848 -14.06 31.56 -3.20
C THR A 848 -14.18 30.25 -4.01
N ASN A 849 -14.53 29.15 -3.32
CA ASN A 849 -15.86 28.48 -3.33
C ASN A 849 -15.75 26.96 -3.04
N VAL A 850 -15.87 26.58 -1.76
CA VAL A 850 -16.24 25.22 -1.34
C VAL A 850 -17.49 25.34 -0.48
N GLY A 851 -18.55 24.67 -0.91
CA GLY A 851 -19.87 24.67 -0.29
C GLY A 851 -19.87 24.09 1.13
N ALA A 852 -20.67 24.71 1.97
CA ALA A 852 -20.82 24.47 3.40
C ALA A 852 -21.33 23.07 3.73
N GLY A 853 -20.62 22.42 4.66
CA GLY A 853 -21.00 21.12 5.21
C GLY A 853 -19.96 20.55 6.19
N SER A 854 -19.39 21.37 7.08
CA SER A 854 -18.64 20.85 8.22
C SER A 854 -18.99 21.64 9.48
N GLN A 855 -19.39 20.91 10.52
CA GLN A 855 -19.60 21.40 11.87
C GLN A 855 -18.48 22.39 12.28
N ARG A 856 -18.88 23.51 12.89
CA ARG A 856 -17.97 24.49 13.51
C ARG A 856 -17.23 23.81 14.66
N ASP A 857 -16.01 23.34 14.40
CA ASP A 857 -15.16 22.71 15.40
C ASP A 857 -14.50 23.80 16.26
N ASN A 858 -15.21 24.23 17.30
CA ASN A 858 -14.79 25.24 18.27
C ASN A 858 -13.74 24.67 19.26
N ARG A 859 -12.68 24.04 18.75
CA ARG A 859 -11.68 23.35 19.59
C ARG A 859 -10.55 24.32 19.98
N ALA A 860 -10.31 24.47 21.28
CA ALA A 860 -9.12 25.12 21.83
C ALA A 860 -7.83 24.39 21.40
N PHE A 861 -6.75 25.15 21.23
CA PHE A 861 -5.59 24.80 20.41
C PHE A 861 -4.28 25.13 21.17
N GLY A 862 -3.61 24.10 21.71
CA GLY A 862 -2.49 24.24 22.64
C GLY A 862 -2.68 23.47 23.94
N MET A 863 -1.85 23.76 24.93
CA MET A 863 -1.92 23.18 26.27
C MET A 863 -2.90 23.94 27.16
N GLN A 864 -3.95 23.27 27.60
CA GLN A 864 -4.97 23.84 28.47
C GLN A 864 -4.56 23.73 29.94
N LEU A 865 -4.27 24.87 30.56
CA LEU A 865 -4.05 25.05 31.98
C LEU A 865 -5.39 25.42 32.65
N ILE A 866 -5.86 24.54 33.51
CA ILE A 866 -7.12 24.67 34.27
C ILE A 866 -6.92 24.04 35.64
N GLY A 867 -7.57 24.60 36.66
CA GLY A 867 -7.53 24.05 38.01
C GLY A 867 -6.15 24.18 38.68
N GLY A 868 -5.48 25.32 38.49
CA GLY A 868 -4.19 25.64 39.10
C GLY A 868 -3.01 24.89 38.49
N LYS A 869 -3.22 24.18 37.36
CA LYS A 869 -2.16 23.43 36.68
C LYS A 869 -1.02 24.32 36.21
N THR A 870 0.20 23.78 36.24
CA THR A 870 1.44 24.50 35.93
C THR A 870 2.25 23.81 34.82
N LEU A 871 2.98 24.63 34.07
CA LEU A 871 4.08 24.25 33.19
C LEU A 871 5.38 24.75 33.80
N SER A 872 6.31 23.83 34.09
CA SER A 872 7.62 24.17 34.65
C SER A 872 8.74 23.83 33.65
N VAL A 873 9.72 24.72 33.53
CA VAL A 873 10.94 24.55 32.73
C VAL A 873 12.15 24.76 33.65
N SER A 874 13.07 23.78 33.69
CA SER A 874 14.15 23.66 34.70
C SER A 874 15.49 24.30 34.32
N GLU A 875 16.32 24.56 35.34
CA GLU A 875 17.69 25.17 35.34
C GLU A 875 18.65 24.81 34.21
N SER A 876 18.78 23.53 33.84
CA SER A 876 19.79 23.10 32.86
C SER A 876 19.62 23.75 31.48
N SER A 877 18.39 24.22 31.18
CA SER A 877 18.01 24.84 29.92
C SER A 877 18.26 26.35 29.84
N LEU A 878 18.58 26.99 30.98
CA LEU A 878 18.50 28.44 31.17
C LEU A 878 19.87 29.11 31.49
N ALA A 879 20.93 28.30 31.64
CA ALA A 879 22.18 28.69 32.31
C ALA A 879 23.08 29.73 31.59
N CYS A 880 22.67 30.34 30.46
CA CYS A 880 23.61 31.06 29.58
C CYS A 880 23.24 32.46 29.08
N SER A 881 22.10 33.07 29.45
CA SER A 881 21.77 34.43 28.96
C SER A 881 21.31 35.38 30.06
N THR A 882 22.02 36.51 30.23
CA THR A 882 21.60 37.62 31.09
C THR A 882 20.41 38.39 30.53
N ASN A 883 20.22 38.38 29.19
CA ASN A 883 19.20 39.14 28.47
C ASN A 883 18.36 38.25 27.53
N PHE A 884 17.03 38.27 27.67
CA PHE A 884 16.13 37.46 26.85
C PHE A 884 14.69 38.01 26.81
N VAL A 885 13.89 37.50 25.88
CA VAL A 885 12.43 37.64 25.82
C VAL A 885 11.77 36.27 26.00
N LEU A 886 10.98 36.10 27.06
CA LEU A 886 10.07 34.96 27.18
C LEU A 886 8.80 35.30 26.40
N SER A 887 8.50 34.52 25.37
CA SER A 887 7.37 34.71 24.46
C SER A 887 6.33 33.61 24.63
N LEU A 888 5.08 33.99 24.87
CA LEU A 888 3.93 33.12 25.05
C LEU A 888 2.82 33.53 24.07
N LEU A 889 2.21 32.55 23.39
CA LEU A 889 0.96 32.75 22.66
C LEU A 889 -0.13 32.06 23.44
N VAL A 890 -1.08 32.85 23.93
CA VAL A 890 -2.12 32.40 24.86
C VAL A 890 -3.51 32.73 24.33
N ARG A 891 -4.49 31.96 24.76
CA ARG A 891 -5.91 32.22 24.54
C ARG A 891 -6.67 31.94 25.84
N PHE A 892 -7.58 32.83 26.20
CA PHE A 892 -8.38 32.72 27.42
C PHE A 892 -9.81 32.34 27.02
N ASP A 893 -10.23 31.11 27.32
CA ASP A 893 -11.55 30.59 26.91
C ASP A 893 -12.56 30.62 28.06
N PRO A 894 -13.82 31.07 27.83
CA PRO A 894 -14.89 30.91 28.80
C PRO A 894 -15.32 29.44 28.85
N ASN A 895 -15.54 28.91 30.05
CA ASN A 895 -16.02 27.54 30.27
C ASN A 895 -17.52 27.58 30.60
N GLU A 896 -18.34 26.78 29.91
CA GLU A 896 -19.80 26.73 30.06
C GLU A 896 -20.21 26.17 31.44
N SER A 897 -20.36 27.05 32.43
CA SER A 897 -21.33 26.96 33.55
C SER A 897 -21.08 28.09 34.57
N PRO A 898 -21.88 29.16 34.58
CA PRO A 898 -21.77 30.20 35.59
C PRO A 898 -22.46 29.75 36.88
N HIS A 899 -21.80 28.92 37.68
CA HIS A 899 -22.17 28.79 39.08
C HIS A 899 -21.41 29.83 39.91
N ALA A 900 -22.18 30.84 40.35
CA ALA A 900 -21.87 31.93 41.27
C ALA A 900 -20.44 31.97 41.84
N VAL A 901 -19.53 32.63 41.14
CA VAL A 901 -18.23 33.04 41.70
C VAL A 901 -18.42 34.37 42.43
N ARG A 902 -18.10 34.39 43.73
CA ARG A 902 -18.22 35.55 44.65
C ARG A 902 -17.11 36.61 44.54
N SER A 903 -16.18 36.47 43.60
CA SER A 903 -15.03 37.36 43.41
C SER A 903 -15.15 38.16 42.10
N ASP A 904 -15.02 39.48 42.17
CA ASP A 904 -15.06 40.40 41.02
C ASP A 904 -13.93 40.15 40.00
N THR A 905 -12.80 39.63 40.47
CA THR A 905 -11.55 39.52 39.71
C THR A 905 -10.94 38.12 39.85
N VAL A 906 -10.54 37.51 38.73
CA VAL A 906 -9.93 36.17 38.66
C VAL A 906 -8.56 36.23 38.01
N GLU A 907 -7.55 35.63 38.64
CA GLU A 907 -6.24 35.42 38.02
C GLU A 907 -6.34 34.31 36.97
N VAL A 908 -6.10 34.67 35.70
CA VAL A 908 -6.24 33.76 34.55
C VAL A 908 -4.89 33.21 34.08
N LEU A 909 -3.80 33.93 34.31
CA LEU A 909 -2.45 33.48 33.99
C LEU A 909 -1.50 34.11 35.01
N ALA A 910 -0.65 33.28 35.60
CA ALA A 910 0.49 33.74 36.37
C ALA A 910 1.74 33.10 35.81
N GLY A 911 2.84 33.84 35.75
CA GLY A 911 4.13 33.25 35.48
C GLY A 911 5.20 33.82 36.38
N ARG A 912 6.14 32.94 36.75
CA ARG A 912 7.25 33.23 37.63
C ARG A 912 8.56 32.92 36.92
N LEU A 913 9.51 33.82 37.05
CA LEU A 913 10.89 33.68 36.62
C LEU A 913 11.79 33.66 37.86
N GLY A 914 12.46 32.54 38.11
CA GLY A 914 13.36 32.31 39.25
C GLY A 914 12.83 31.29 40.29
N SER A 915 13.74 30.74 41.09
CA SER A 915 13.47 29.73 42.13
C SER A 915 12.47 30.21 43.18
N LEU A 916 11.68 29.26 43.72
CA LEU A 916 10.66 29.49 44.77
C LEU A 916 11.23 30.13 46.04
N GLU A 917 12.51 29.86 46.33
CA GLU A 917 13.20 30.31 47.56
C GLU A 917 14.04 31.58 47.33
N SER A 918 14.12 32.06 46.09
CA SER A 918 14.93 33.21 45.75
C SER A 918 14.18 34.51 46.04
N PRO A 919 14.75 35.45 46.83
CA PRO A 919 14.13 36.73 47.15
C PRO A 919 14.06 37.70 45.95
N SER A 920 14.31 37.23 44.74
CA SER A 920 14.45 38.05 43.53
C SER A 920 13.71 37.43 42.33
N SER A 921 12.62 36.70 42.60
CA SER A 921 11.75 36.20 41.53
C SER A 921 10.89 37.32 40.93
N ILE A 922 10.76 37.29 39.61
CA ILE A 922 9.87 38.18 38.84
C ILE A 922 8.57 37.42 38.63
N GLU A 923 7.44 38.05 38.96
CA GLU A 923 6.11 37.50 38.71
C GLU A 923 5.33 38.43 37.78
N PHE A 924 4.72 37.86 36.75
CA PHE A 924 3.71 38.53 35.93
C PHE A 924 2.37 37.84 36.12
N ARG A 925 1.30 38.62 36.27
CA ARG A 925 -0.05 38.11 36.49
C ARG A 925 -1.03 38.81 35.56
N MET A 926 -2.02 38.05 35.12
CA MET A 926 -3.13 38.55 34.32
C MET A 926 -4.42 38.20 35.04
N HIS A 927 -5.27 39.21 35.15
CA HIS A 927 -6.55 39.10 35.82
C HIS A 927 -7.68 39.43 34.84
N TRP A 928 -8.78 38.71 34.97
CA TRP A 928 -10.04 39.01 34.30
C TRP A 928 -11.04 39.55 35.32
N LYS A 929 -11.54 40.76 35.08
CA LYS A 929 -12.59 41.38 35.90
C LYS A 929 -13.94 41.14 35.27
N PHE A 930 -14.83 40.40 35.95
CA PHE A 930 -16.12 39.98 35.39
C PHE A 930 -17.09 41.15 35.18
N HIS A 931 -17.12 42.11 36.11
CA HIS A 931 -18.03 43.26 36.04
C HIS A 931 -17.62 44.30 35.00
N GLU A 932 -16.32 44.58 34.89
CA GLU A 932 -15.76 45.53 33.91
C GLU A 932 -15.58 44.90 32.52
N ARG A 933 -15.69 43.56 32.41
CA ARG A 933 -15.35 42.78 31.20
C ARG A 933 -14.00 43.16 30.62
N GLN A 934 -13.02 43.39 31.49
CA GLN A 934 -11.71 43.91 31.13
C GLN A 934 -10.60 43.06 31.76
N PHE A 935 -9.50 42.90 31.03
CA PHE A 935 -8.29 42.32 31.59
C PHE A 935 -7.45 43.40 32.29
N SER A 936 -6.75 43.01 33.35
CA SER A 936 -5.67 43.81 33.94
C SER A 936 -4.41 42.96 34.07
N CYS A 937 -3.25 43.58 33.92
CA CYS A 937 -1.97 42.92 34.09
C CYS A 937 -1.17 43.57 35.21
N GLU A 938 -0.36 42.75 35.89
CA GLU A 938 0.51 43.13 36.99
C GLU A 938 1.90 42.55 36.72
N LEU A 939 2.95 43.33 36.99
CA LEU A 939 4.34 42.90 36.95
C LEU A 939 5.02 43.30 38.26
N ARG A 940 5.60 42.34 38.99
CA ARG A 940 6.16 42.56 40.34
C ARG A 940 7.45 41.79 40.60
N CYS A 941 8.25 42.31 41.53
CA CYS A 941 9.44 41.66 42.08
C CYS A 941 9.23 41.42 43.58
N GLN A 942 9.44 40.20 44.09
CA GLN A 942 9.04 39.82 45.46
C GLN A 942 9.70 40.66 46.59
N ASN A 943 10.78 41.39 46.33
CA ASN A 943 11.59 42.08 47.36
C ASN A 943 11.32 43.58 47.58
N LYS A 944 10.35 44.22 46.91
CA LYS A 944 10.06 45.66 47.10
C LYS A 944 8.59 45.91 47.43
N THR A 945 8.34 46.59 48.54
CA THR A 945 7.05 47.25 48.89
C THR A 945 6.83 48.53 48.08
N ALA A 946 7.19 48.52 46.78
CA ALA A 946 6.91 49.61 45.86
C ALA A 946 5.55 49.40 45.20
N GLU A 947 4.83 50.48 44.91
CA GLU A 947 3.53 50.45 44.22
C GLU A 947 3.59 49.55 42.98
N THR A 948 2.80 48.49 42.98
CA THR A 948 2.76 47.55 41.87
C THR A 948 2.08 48.21 40.68
N PRO A 949 2.75 48.34 39.53
CA PRO A 949 2.13 48.94 38.36
C PRO A 949 1.08 47.96 37.81
N VAL A 950 -0.19 48.26 38.07
CA VAL A 950 -1.34 47.53 37.53
C VAL A 950 -1.95 48.37 36.42
N SER A 951 -1.96 47.85 35.20
CA SER A 951 -2.60 48.52 34.07
C SER A 951 -3.82 47.73 33.59
N PRO A 952 -5.01 48.36 33.48
CA PRO A 952 -6.09 47.79 32.68
C PRO A 952 -5.63 47.70 31.22
N THR A 953 -6.05 46.66 30.50
CA THR A 953 -5.66 46.45 29.10
C THR A 953 -6.85 46.02 28.26
N THR A 954 -7.01 46.66 27.10
CA THR A 954 -7.98 46.29 26.06
C THR A 954 -7.37 45.41 24.98
N LEU A 955 -6.06 45.10 25.09
CA LEU A 955 -5.33 44.31 24.11
C LEU A 955 -5.65 42.80 24.22
N LEU A 956 -6.25 42.37 25.33
CA LEU A 956 -6.65 40.99 25.57
C LEU A 956 -8.17 40.86 25.44
N VAL A 957 -8.62 39.79 24.80
CA VAL A 957 -10.05 39.50 24.58
C VAL A 957 -10.31 38.02 24.88
N LEU A 958 -11.37 37.70 25.62
CA LEU A 958 -11.80 36.31 25.83
C LEU A 958 -12.11 35.65 24.48
N GLY A 959 -11.64 34.42 24.30
CA GLY A 959 -11.72 33.66 23.05
C GLY A 959 -10.72 34.12 21.97
N GLY A 960 -10.01 35.23 22.17
CA GLY A 960 -8.96 35.74 21.29
C GLY A 960 -7.59 35.15 21.61
N HIS A 961 -6.74 35.01 20.59
CA HIS A 961 -5.32 34.75 20.80
C HIS A 961 -4.62 36.07 21.16
N ALA A 962 -3.63 35.98 22.04
CA ALA A 962 -2.80 37.08 22.45
C ALA A 962 -1.35 36.62 22.59
N HIS A 963 -0.43 37.50 22.19
CA HIS A 963 0.98 37.37 22.51
C HIS A 963 1.28 38.08 23.83
N VAL A 964 1.92 37.36 24.73
CA VAL A 964 2.42 37.84 26.01
C VAL A 964 3.92 37.62 26.03
N ALA A 965 4.68 38.70 26.19
CA ALA A 965 6.13 38.62 26.28
C ALA A 965 6.71 39.36 27.47
N ILE A 966 7.70 38.74 28.13
CA ILE A 966 8.48 39.36 29.20
C ILE A 966 9.92 39.50 28.71
N ALA A 967 10.36 40.74 28.53
CA ALA A 967 11.73 41.07 28.19
C ALA A 967 12.52 41.42 29.46
N ARG A 968 13.69 40.80 29.63
CA ARG A 968 14.65 41.11 30.70
C ARG A 968 15.97 41.52 30.07
N ILE A 969 16.48 42.69 30.45
CA ILE A 969 17.79 43.18 30.03
C ILE A 969 18.56 43.72 31.25
N GLU A 970 19.86 43.43 31.30
CA GLU A 970 20.81 43.64 32.40
C GLU A 970 20.47 44.78 33.38
N LYS A 971 20.34 44.41 34.67
CA LYS A 971 20.26 45.21 35.91
C LYS A 971 19.28 46.40 36.01
N ASN A 972 18.68 46.89 34.92
CA ASN A 972 17.92 48.15 34.94
C ASN A 972 16.41 48.04 34.66
N ALA A 973 15.90 47.11 33.84
CA ALA A 973 14.45 47.04 33.59
C ALA A 973 13.94 45.65 33.17
N VAL A 974 12.71 45.34 33.60
CA VAL A 974 11.90 44.21 33.09
C VAL A 974 10.66 44.79 32.42
N VAL A 975 10.35 44.35 31.21
CA VAL A 975 9.26 44.92 30.40
C VAL A 975 8.27 43.83 29.99
N LEU A 976 6.98 44.10 30.21
CA LEU A 976 5.87 43.27 29.73
C LEU A 976 5.32 43.86 28.43
N TYR A 977 5.32 43.05 27.37
CA TYR A 977 4.71 43.33 26.09
C TYR A 977 3.43 42.51 25.91
N LEU A 978 2.36 43.15 25.43
CA LEU A 978 1.12 42.50 25.04
C LEU A 978 0.84 42.82 23.56
N ASN A 979 0.68 41.79 22.73
CA ASN A 979 0.41 41.94 21.28
C ASN A 979 1.38 42.92 20.58
N GLY A 980 2.65 42.88 20.99
CA GLY A 980 3.72 43.74 20.48
C GLY A 980 3.78 45.15 21.07
N ALA A 981 2.85 45.54 21.94
CA ALA A 981 2.85 46.84 22.61
C ALA A 981 3.49 46.75 24.01
N GLU A 982 4.41 47.65 24.31
CA GLU A 982 4.95 47.82 25.66
C GLU A 982 3.82 48.23 26.62
N THR A 983 3.61 47.45 27.68
CA THR A 983 2.47 47.63 28.60
C THR A 983 2.91 48.01 30.01
N LEU A 984 3.89 47.32 30.59
CA LEU A 984 4.40 47.62 31.93
C LEU A 984 5.93 47.56 31.93
N VAL A 985 6.57 48.47 32.67
CA VAL A 985 8.01 48.53 32.88
C VAL A 985 8.30 48.52 34.38
N LEU A 986 9.19 47.65 34.81
CA LEU A 986 9.67 47.56 36.18
C LEU A 986 11.16 47.92 36.23
N GLU A 987 11.47 49.11 36.76
CA GLU A 987 12.84 49.62 36.84
C GLU A 987 13.53 49.30 38.18
N GLY A 988 14.80 48.91 38.12
CA GLY A 988 15.71 48.84 39.28
C GLY A 988 15.74 47.53 40.09
N VAL A 989 16.90 46.85 40.00
CA VAL A 989 17.44 45.78 40.87
C VAL A 989 16.64 44.48 40.92
N CYS A 990 16.89 43.61 39.95
CA CYS A 990 16.69 42.16 40.07
C CYS A 990 17.97 41.46 39.62
N GLY A 991 18.91 41.27 40.55
CA GLY A 991 20.31 40.90 40.27
C GLY A 991 20.64 39.41 40.25
N SER A 992 19.65 38.51 40.30
CA SER A 992 19.89 37.06 40.38
C SER A 992 19.77 36.36 39.04
N SER A 993 20.48 35.24 38.92
CA SER A 993 20.31 34.25 37.86
C SER A 993 18.90 33.67 37.89
N ILE A 994 18.21 33.65 36.75
CA ILE A 994 16.94 32.93 36.63
C ILE A 994 17.27 31.46 36.48
N SER A 995 16.79 30.68 37.45
CA SER A 995 16.93 29.23 37.48
C SER A 995 15.77 28.54 36.75
N ASP A 996 14.53 29.01 36.94
CA ASP A 996 13.35 28.29 36.47
C ASP A 996 12.27 29.22 35.90
N VAL A 997 11.46 28.69 34.98
CA VAL A 997 10.25 29.34 34.48
C VAL A 997 9.05 28.48 34.84
N CYS A 998 8.09 29.04 35.58
CA CYS A 998 6.84 28.38 35.92
C CYS A 998 5.66 29.21 35.41
N ILE A 999 4.76 28.59 34.66
CA ILE A 999 3.56 29.22 34.13
C ILE A 999 2.34 28.48 34.68
N GLN A 1000 1.42 29.19 35.30
CA GLN A 1000 0.27 28.67 36.01
C GLN A 1000 -1.03 29.22 35.42
N GLY A 1001 -2.01 28.34 35.19
CA GLY A 1001 -3.36 28.70 34.81
C GLY A 1001 -4.26 29.07 36.01
N PRO A 1002 -5.54 29.37 35.78
CA PRO A 1002 -6.46 29.82 36.82
C PRO A 1002 -6.67 28.75 37.89
N ALA A 1003 -6.76 29.18 39.15
CA ALA A 1003 -6.95 28.29 40.31
C ALA A 1003 -8.24 27.45 40.22
N THR A 1004 -8.26 26.31 40.93
CA THR A 1004 -9.44 25.40 41.01
C THR A 1004 -10.72 26.08 41.48
N THR A 1005 -10.61 27.16 42.24
CA THR A 1005 -11.75 27.95 42.73
C THR A 1005 -12.48 28.73 41.63
N TYR A 1006 -11.91 28.82 40.43
CA TYR A 1006 -12.44 29.62 39.32
C TYR A 1006 -12.55 28.80 38.02
N PRO A 1007 -13.51 27.84 37.93
CA PRO A 1007 -13.62 26.94 36.79
C PRO A 1007 -14.16 27.58 35.50
N SER A 1008 -14.56 28.86 35.57
CA SER A 1008 -15.26 29.59 34.51
C SER A 1008 -14.37 30.10 33.37
N VAL A 1009 -13.04 30.09 33.54
CA VAL A 1009 -12.08 30.50 32.51
C VAL A 1009 -10.98 29.45 32.41
N ALA A 1010 -10.60 29.09 31.19
CA ALA A 1010 -9.46 28.22 30.90
C ALA A 1010 -8.38 28.99 30.16
N THR A 1011 -7.11 28.72 30.48
CA THR A 1011 -5.98 29.36 29.79
C THR A 1011 -5.28 28.35 28.90
N VAL A 1012 -5.23 28.64 27.61
CA VAL A 1012 -4.65 27.77 26.59
C VAL A 1012 -3.34 28.39 26.13
N ILE A 1013 -2.23 27.67 26.27
CA ILE A 1013 -0.91 28.12 25.82
C ILE A 1013 -0.52 27.34 24.57
N SER A 1014 -0.33 28.04 23.46
CA SER A 1014 -0.06 27.44 22.16
C SER A 1014 1.43 27.36 21.85
N HIS A 1015 2.30 28.16 22.47
CA HIS A 1015 3.75 27.95 22.46
C HIS A 1015 4.44 28.70 23.61
N VAL A 1016 5.66 28.27 23.93
CA VAL A 1016 6.61 28.97 24.81
C VAL A 1016 7.93 29.03 24.08
N ALA A 1017 8.43 30.23 23.83
CA ALA A 1017 9.75 30.44 23.22
C ALA A 1017 10.57 31.40 24.05
N MET A 1018 11.89 31.22 24.09
CA MET A 1018 12.80 32.11 24.78
C MET A 1018 13.83 32.62 23.79
N ILE A 1019 13.83 33.93 23.55
CA ILE A 1019 14.62 34.56 22.50
C ILE A 1019 15.75 35.37 23.13
N PRO A 1020 17.03 35.13 22.77
CA PRO A 1020 18.12 35.95 23.25
C PRO A 1020 18.05 37.34 22.60
N VAL A 1021 18.22 38.40 23.39
CA VAL A 1021 18.23 39.80 22.91
C VAL A 1021 19.37 40.57 23.55
N LYS A 1022 19.88 41.59 22.88
CA LYS A 1022 20.95 42.45 23.40
C LYS A 1022 20.40 43.76 23.97
N THR A 1023 19.35 44.31 23.37
CA THR A 1023 18.79 45.63 23.71
C THR A 1023 17.26 45.61 23.84
N LEU A 1024 16.69 46.64 24.47
CA LEU A 1024 15.23 46.79 24.64
C LEU A 1024 14.56 46.98 23.28
N GLU A 1025 15.25 47.66 22.36
CA GLU A 1025 14.80 47.84 20.99
C GLU A 1025 14.71 46.51 20.23
N GLU A 1026 15.69 45.62 20.38
CA GLU A 1026 15.63 44.26 19.80
C GLU A 1026 14.45 43.47 20.37
N ALA A 1027 14.20 43.58 21.68
CA ALA A 1027 13.05 42.95 22.32
C ALA A 1027 11.71 43.49 21.77
N GLY A 1028 11.59 44.81 21.62
CA GLY A 1028 10.43 45.46 21.03
C GLY A 1028 10.19 45.05 19.58
N ASN A 1029 11.25 45.02 18.76
CA ASN A 1029 11.18 44.60 17.36
C ASN A 1029 10.73 43.14 17.20
N PHE A 1030 11.25 42.24 18.04
CA PHE A 1030 10.80 40.85 18.06
C PHE A 1030 9.30 40.75 18.38
N CYS A 1031 8.84 41.44 19.43
CA CYS A 1031 7.45 41.43 19.85
C CYS A 1031 6.53 42.07 18.81
N ALA A 1032 6.95 43.14 18.16
CA ALA A 1032 6.21 43.79 17.08
C ALA A 1032 6.02 42.87 15.87
N GLY A 1033 7.05 42.12 15.48
CA GLY A 1033 6.94 41.19 14.35
C GLY A 1033 6.04 39.98 14.65
N ILE A 1034 5.98 39.52 15.91
CA ILE A 1034 5.10 38.41 16.30
C ILE A 1034 3.61 38.77 16.19
N LYS A 1035 3.28 40.06 16.33
CA LYS A 1035 1.90 40.58 16.22
C LYS A 1035 1.23 40.14 14.91
N ASN A 1036 2.00 39.99 13.84
CA ASN A 1036 1.50 39.55 12.52
C ASN A 1036 0.97 38.10 12.52
N PHE A 1037 1.27 37.33 13.56
CA PHE A 1037 0.81 35.94 13.75
C PHE A 1037 -0.27 35.82 14.82
N VAL A 1038 -0.66 36.91 15.48
CA VAL A 1038 -1.79 36.97 16.42
C VAL A 1038 -3.05 37.35 15.61
N PRO A 1039 -3.96 36.42 15.30
CA PRO A 1039 -5.17 36.76 14.57
C PRO A 1039 -6.12 37.63 15.40
N ALA A 1040 -6.70 38.66 14.79
CA ALA A 1040 -7.90 39.36 15.28
C ALA A 1040 -8.79 39.77 14.07
N PRO A 1041 -10.15 39.78 14.18
CA PRO A 1041 -10.91 39.96 15.43
C PRO A 1041 -12.02 38.86 15.62
N PRO A 1042 -13.10 39.09 16.40
CA PRO A 1042 -13.67 38.15 17.37
C PRO A 1042 -14.72 37.21 16.73
N PHE A 1043 -15.09 36.13 17.41
CA PHE A 1043 -16.38 35.50 17.13
C PHE A 1043 -17.49 36.50 17.44
N GLU A 1044 -18.36 36.78 16.46
CA GLU A 1044 -19.64 37.42 16.70
C GLU A 1044 -20.36 36.69 17.84
N SER A 1045 -20.85 37.47 18.79
CA SER A 1045 -21.68 37.04 19.91
C SER A 1045 -22.82 36.13 19.46
N ILE A 1046 -22.97 34.99 20.14
CA ILE A 1046 -24.28 34.36 20.36
C ILE A 1046 -24.65 34.60 21.81
#